data_AF-A0A2D6AYI1-F1
#
_entry.id   AF-A0A2D6AYI1-F1
#
_cell.length_a   1.000
_cell.length_b   1.000
_cell.length_c   1.000
_cell.angle_alpha   90.00
_cell.angle_beta   90.00
_cell.angle_gamma   90.00
#
_symmetry.space_group_name_H-M   'P 1'
#
loop_
_entity.id
_entity.type
_entity.pdbx_description
1 polymer ?
#
loop_
_entity_poly.entity_id
_entity_poly.type
_entity_poly.pdbx_seq_one_letter_code
_entity_poly.pdbx_strand_id
1 'polypeptide(L)'
;MKILKIIVLCILASPLWAANRPEDIPSKLTEVKARNWYQEKYRSWRTYLESNVQDKKGWVECFKAAQYSGATNSELSALASEINELFPNSGEANWTMAKSLGYSEKGVLLLEKALADLKSVDVIADKIVLAEIKGTDRTQYSSELFQTNMMYPSILNYAYNTLMSVGENGVLITEGENTTIPIWVLQDELGVRRDVKILNLELLGLENYQQQLFEKYDIQSPIGGLENLTENNPELSFYYALTLPKQNFELLNDKLYVVGLASLLSEKEINNYETLKENIEDQFLLDYLTVDFNGEPKTATGKTLETNYIVPFYLLKQYYDQQGNAAKSKFLEEQIKSIADRSQIGGRVNMLLSQKAGPKNFKIVELDVKTLDKRYVKVKDNIYASEYELDNRDYQFFLTYLEKNNYNELYDIAKFDFSGYDEVNTAFAKTYHYNDDKVKVMNYSDYPTMDITFEAAKLYCEWLTAQYNAQENRKYQKVKFRLPSQKEWTMAALGYVNFQSWNFEDNIVRARPYGNEKPRYFEEYRIGDYDSVSYPWYHSDWFKSRNSIVNENGCYLANVKTPEGYKCTNEIEGDGFRLMSPVGTYFSNDMGLYDVIGNVAEMINEPGKAMGGSWNHLPEESTITSINHYDVRSGTVGFRVFMEVIEE
;
A
#
# COMPACT_ATOMS: atom_id res chain seq x y z
N MET A 1 -6.15 7.91 55.97
CA MET A 1 -5.55 6.57 56.20
C MET A 1 -6.20 5.58 55.26
N LYS A 2 -5.41 5.06 54.33
CA LYS A 2 -5.78 4.10 53.29
C LYS A 2 -5.93 2.70 53.90
N ILE A 3 -6.98 1.96 53.53
CA ILE A 3 -6.99 0.50 53.62
C ILE A 3 -6.66 -0.02 52.22
N LEU A 4 -5.47 -0.59 52.12
CA LEU A 4 -4.84 -1.12 50.92
C LEU A 4 -5.48 -2.48 50.59
N LYS A 5 -6.27 -2.57 49.51
CA LYS A 5 -6.65 -3.86 48.92
C LYS A 5 -5.51 -4.32 48.02
N ILE A 6 -4.68 -5.21 48.56
CA ILE A 6 -3.69 -5.98 47.80
C ILE A 6 -4.47 -7.09 47.09
N ILE A 7 -4.60 -6.99 45.77
CA ILE A 7 -4.96 -8.13 44.92
C ILE A 7 -3.66 -8.87 44.66
N VAL A 8 -3.46 -9.98 45.38
CA VAL A 8 -2.43 -10.98 45.07
C VAL A 8 -2.89 -11.68 43.79
N LEU A 9 -2.24 -11.34 42.67
CA LEU A 9 -2.35 -12.14 41.46
C LEU A 9 -1.59 -13.44 41.71
N CYS A 10 -2.30 -14.51 42.05
CA CYS A 10 -1.74 -15.85 42.08
C CYS A 10 -1.22 -16.19 40.67
N ILE A 11 0.10 -16.13 40.50
CA ILE A 11 0.78 -16.83 39.41
C ILE A 11 0.55 -18.31 39.68
N LEU A 12 -0.45 -18.88 39.02
CA LEU A 12 -0.55 -20.32 38.87
C LEU A 12 0.69 -20.74 38.06
N ALA A 13 1.70 -21.23 38.78
CA ALA A 13 2.77 -22.01 38.19
C ALA A 13 2.10 -23.18 37.47
N SER A 14 1.96 -23.04 36.16
CA SER A 14 1.56 -24.12 35.28
C SER A 14 2.64 -25.20 35.44
N PRO A 15 2.26 -26.48 35.64
CA PRO A 15 3.26 -27.54 35.70
C PRO A 15 4.11 -27.45 34.42
N LEU A 16 5.44 -27.50 34.56
CA LEU A 16 6.36 -27.62 33.42
C LEU A 16 6.06 -28.95 32.70
N TRP A 17 5.09 -28.91 31.80
CA TRP A 17 5.07 -29.83 30.67
C TRP A 17 6.21 -29.35 29.78
N ALA A 18 7.21 -30.20 29.56
CA ALA A 18 8.25 -29.90 28.58
C ALA A 18 7.54 -29.51 27.27
N ALA A 19 7.73 -28.25 26.84
CA ALA A 19 7.13 -27.79 25.60
C ALA A 19 7.57 -28.75 24.49
N ASN A 20 6.63 -29.25 23.69
CA ASN A 20 6.97 -30.09 22.54
C ASN A 20 7.90 -29.28 21.61
N ARG A 21 8.95 -29.92 21.09
CA ARG A 21 9.86 -29.28 20.13
C ARG A 21 9.05 -28.72 18.96
N PRO A 22 9.09 -27.41 18.70
CA PRO A 22 8.36 -26.83 17.58
C PRO A 22 8.86 -27.39 16.24
N GLU A 23 7.99 -27.32 15.25
CA GLU A 23 8.33 -27.62 13.85
C GLU A 23 9.40 -26.66 13.33
N ASP A 24 10.33 -27.20 12.54
CA ASP A 24 11.38 -26.41 11.88
C ASP A 24 10.78 -25.44 10.87
N ILE A 25 11.47 -24.32 10.65
CA ILE A 25 11.04 -23.28 9.72
C ILE A 25 11.44 -23.71 8.30
N PRO A 26 10.49 -23.87 7.37
CA PRO A 26 10.82 -24.24 6.00
C PRO A 26 11.66 -23.14 5.33
N SER A 27 12.54 -23.57 4.43
CA SER A 27 13.28 -22.65 3.57
C SER A 27 12.32 -21.81 2.71
N LYS A 28 12.66 -20.55 2.46
CA LYS A 28 11.93 -19.70 1.51
C LYS A 28 11.99 -20.21 0.06
N LEU A 29 12.90 -21.13 -0.27
CA LEU A 29 12.87 -21.83 -1.56
C LEU A 29 11.74 -22.86 -1.64
N THR A 30 11.30 -23.37 -0.49
CA THR A 30 10.28 -24.43 -0.38
C THR A 30 8.91 -23.82 -0.14
N GLU A 31 8.74 -23.10 0.96
CA GLU A 31 7.46 -22.52 1.34
C GLU A 31 7.59 -21.13 1.96
N VAL A 32 6.63 -20.25 1.65
CA VAL A 32 6.44 -18.96 2.27
C VAL A 32 5.11 -18.96 3.03
N LYS A 33 5.18 -18.70 4.34
CA LYS A 33 4.01 -18.61 5.23
C LYS A 33 3.65 -17.15 5.50
N ALA A 34 2.46 -16.92 6.05
CA ALA A 34 2.05 -15.59 6.49
C ALA A 34 2.88 -15.12 7.69
N ARG A 35 3.10 -13.80 7.80
CA ARG A 35 3.94 -13.18 8.85
C ARG A 35 3.55 -13.58 10.27
N ASN A 36 2.25 -13.67 10.55
CA ASN A 36 1.71 -14.08 11.85
C ASN A 36 2.11 -15.51 12.23
N TRP A 37 2.17 -16.44 11.26
CA TRP A 37 2.63 -17.81 11.49
C TRP A 37 4.09 -17.81 11.98
N TYR A 38 4.97 -17.00 11.37
CA TYR A 38 6.37 -16.88 11.82
C TYR A 38 6.47 -16.23 13.21
N GLN A 39 5.63 -15.24 13.52
CA GLN A 39 5.56 -14.64 14.86
C GLN A 39 5.14 -15.65 15.93
N GLU A 40 4.15 -16.50 15.63
CA GLU A 40 3.73 -17.59 16.52
C GLU A 40 4.86 -18.61 16.71
N LYS A 41 5.51 -19.05 15.63
CA LYS A 41 6.64 -19.97 15.71
C LYS A 41 7.81 -19.38 16.49
N TYR A 42 8.12 -18.09 16.32
CA TYR A 42 9.15 -17.41 17.10
C TYR A 42 8.86 -17.50 18.60
N ARG A 43 7.62 -17.22 19.03
CA ARG A 43 7.20 -17.36 20.44
C ARG A 43 7.33 -18.80 20.92
N SER A 44 6.85 -19.78 20.14
CA SER A 44 6.96 -21.20 20.49
C SER A 44 8.42 -21.65 20.63
N TRP A 45 9.30 -21.21 19.73
CA TRP A 45 10.74 -21.49 19.80
C TRP A 45 11.39 -20.84 21.02
N ARG A 46 11.11 -19.56 21.31
CA ARG A 46 11.62 -18.90 22.53
C ARG A 46 11.22 -19.66 23.79
N THR A 47 9.95 -20.02 23.94
CA THR A 47 9.46 -20.79 25.11
C THR A 47 10.10 -22.17 25.20
N TYR A 48 10.24 -22.88 24.08
CA TYR A 48 10.90 -24.20 24.07
C TYR A 48 12.37 -24.13 24.49
N LEU A 49 13.09 -23.11 24.01
CA LEU A 49 14.52 -22.93 24.25
C LEU A 49 14.85 -22.52 25.69
N GLU A 50 13.91 -21.95 26.45
CA GLU A 50 14.10 -21.69 27.90
C GLU A 50 14.47 -22.96 28.68
N SER A 51 13.89 -24.10 28.31
CA SER A 51 14.17 -25.40 28.93
C SER A 51 15.13 -26.28 28.14
N ASN A 52 15.45 -25.91 26.89
CA ASN A 52 16.24 -26.71 25.95
C ASN A 52 17.37 -25.89 25.32
N VAL A 53 18.08 -25.11 26.15
CA VAL A 53 19.08 -24.11 25.71
C VAL A 53 20.17 -24.72 24.82
N GLN A 54 20.49 -26.01 24.96
CA GLN A 54 21.53 -26.72 24.18
C GLN A 54 21.11 -27.14 22.76
N ASP A 55 19.84 -26.94 22.35
CA ASP A 55 19.37 -27.26 21.00
C ASP A 55 19.84 -26.20 19.98
N LYS A 56 21.08 -26.36 19.48
CA LYS A 56 21.70 -25.46 18.49
C LYS A 56 20.83 -25.25 17.25
N LYS A 57 20.23 -26.33 16.73
CA LYS A 57 19.34 -26.26 15.57
C LYS A 57 18.08 -25.45 15.92
N GLY A 58 17.48 -25.70 17.09
CA GLY A 58 16.34 -24.93 17.56
C GLY A 58 16.60 -23.43 17.63
N TRP A 59 17.81 -23.00 18.01
CA TRP A 59 18.20 -21.59 17.96
C TRP A 59 18.29 -21.02 16.54
N VAL A 60 18.77 -21.79 15.55
CA VAL A 60 18.73 -21.41 14.14
C VAL A 60 17.28 -21.27 13.66
N GLU A 61 16.40 -22.20 14.01
CA GLU A 61 14.99 -22.14 13.66
C GLU A 61 14.27 -20.95 14.33
N CYS A 62 14.64 -20.63 15.58
CA CYS A 62 14.19 -19.42 16.27
C CYS A 62 14.63 -18.15 15.54
N PHE A 63 15.89 -18.11 15.07
CA PHE A 63 16.42 -16.98 14.30
C PHE A 63 15.70 -16.82 12.96
N LYS A 64 15.49 -17.91 12.21
CA LYS A 64 14.71 -17.90 10.95
C LYS A 64 13.28 -17.38 11.19
N ALA A 65 12.62 -17.86 12.25
CA ALA A 65 11.28 -17.40 12.61
C ALA A 65 11.25 -15.89 12.91
N ALA A 66 12.23 -15.38 13.67
CA ALA A 66 12.38 -13.95 13.92
C ALA A 66 12.55 -13.16 12.61
N GLN A 67 13.49 -13.58 11.77
CA GLN A 67 13.80 -12.93 10.49
C GLN A 67 12.56 -12.88 9.57
N TYR A 68 11.89 -14.02 9.39
CA TYR A 68 10.74 -14.12 8.49
C TYR A 68 9.48 -13.47 9.06
N SER A 69 9.44 -13.22 10.37
CA SER A 69 8.41 -12.42 11.02
C SER A 69 8.62 -10.90 10.87
N GLY A 70 9.71 -10.47 10.23
CA GLY A 70 10.04 -9.06 10.01
C GLY A 70 10.61 -8.36 11.25
N ALA A 71 11.43 -9.07 12.03
CA ALA A 71 12.23 -8.47 13.09
C ALA A 71 13.22 -7.43 12.51
N THR A 72 13.52 -6.40 13.29
CA THR A 72 14.48 -5.36 12.94
C THR A 72 15.92 -5.88 12.95
N ASN A 73 16.83 -5.18 12.27
CA ASN A 73 18.25 -5.53 12.25
C ASN A 73 18.86 -5.54 13.68
N SER A 74 18.39 -4.66 14.56
CA SER A 74 18.82 -4.62 15.97
C SER A 74 18.40 -5.89 16.72
N GLU A 75 17.15 -6.32 16.56
CA GLU A 75 16.63 -7.53 17.19
C GLU A 75 17.34 -8.79 16.67
N LEU A 76 17.58 -8.88 15.35
CA LEU A 76 18.33 -9.99 14.76
C LEU A 76 19.78 -10.01 15.22
N SER A 77 20.43 -8.84 15.31
CA SER A 77 21.80 -8.74 15.83
C SER A 77 21.89 -9.16 17.30
N ALA A 78 20.91 -8.78 18.12
CA ALA A 78 20.85 -9.18 19.53
C ALA A 78 20.67 -10.70 19.67
N LEU A 79 19.75 -11.28 18.91
CA LEU A 79 19.51 -12.73 18.91
C LEU A 79 20.73 -13.50 18.39
N ALA A 80 21.37 -13.05 17.32
CA ALA A 80 22.59 -13.69 16.82
C ALA A 80 23.74 -13.62 17.84
N SER A 81 23.84 -12.50 18.58
CA SER A 81 24.83 -12.34 19.66
C SER A 81 24.56 -13.30 20.81
N GLU A 82 23.30 -13.45 21.24
CA GLU A 82 22.87 -14.44 22.25
C GLU A 82 23.26 -15.86 21.82
N ILE A 83 22.98 -16.24 20.57
CA ILE A 83 23.34 -17.55 20.03
C ILE A 83 24.86 -17.75 20.00
N ASN A 84 25.62 -16.71 19.64
CA ASN A 84 27.08 -16.76 19.61
C ASN A 84 27.70 -16.83 21.02
N GLU A 85 27.08 -16.25 22.05
CA GLU A 85 27.49 -16.41 23.44
C GLU A 85 27.25 -17.83 23.95
N LEU A 86 26.13 -18.45 23.56
CA LEU A 86 25.80 -19.83 23.93
C LEU A 86 26.69 -20.85 23.21
N PHE A 87 27.00 -20.62 21.94
CA PHE A 87 27.72 -21.56 21.08
C PHE A 87 28.88 -20.90 20.30
N PRO A 88 29.87 -20.35 21.00
CA PRO A 88 30.94 -19.60 20.35
C PRO A 88 31.68 -20.46 19.33
N ASN A 89 31.90 -19.89 18.13
CA ASN A 89 32.55 -20.52 16.99
C ASN A 89 31.84 -21.76 16.41
N SER A 90 30.57 -22.03 16.75
CA SER A 90 29.82 -23.09 16.07
C SER A 90 29.36 -22.65 14.68
N GLY A 91 29.11 -23.62 13.80
CA GLY A 91 28.53 -23.35 12.48
C GLY A 91 27.21 -22.57 12.55
N GLU A 92 26.34 -22.91 13.50
CA GLU A 92 25.06 -22.24 13.74
C GLU A 92 25.23 -20.78 14.18
N ALA A 93 26.13 -20.52 15.15
CA ALA A 93 26.43 -19.17 15.61
C ALA A 93 27.04 -18.31 14.51
N ASN A 94 27.98 -18.87 13.74
CA ASN A 94 28.56 -18.18 12.59
C ASN A 94 27.49 -17.88 11.53
N TRP A 95 26.56 -18.81 11.28
CA TRP A 95 25.49 -18.63 10.30
C TRP A 95 24.51 -17.53 10.70
N THR A 96 24.03 -17.52 11.95
CA THR A 96 23.08 -16.47 12.41
C THR A 96 23.74 -15.10 12.46
N MET A 97 25.01 -15.03 12.87
CA MET A 97 25.80 -13.79 12.80
C MET A 97 26.03 -13.33 11.35
N ALA A 98 26.28 -14.25 10.42
CA ALA A 98 26.39 -13.90 9.00
C ALA A 98 25.07 -13.33 8.46
N LYS A 99 23.94 -13.99 8.76
CA LYS A 99 22.62 -13.55 8.32
C LYS A 99 22.18 -12.22 8.94
N SER A 100 22.56 -11.92 10.18
CA SER A 100 22.26 -10.62 10.81
C SER A 100 23.09 -9.47 10.27
N LEU A 101 24.33 -9.75 9.84
CA LEU A 101 25.24 -8.78 9.22
C LEU A 101 25.02 -8.60 7.71
N GLY A 102 24.19 -9.44 7.09
CA GLY A 102 23.94 -9.45 5.66
C GLY A 102 25.22 -9.66 4.84
N TYR A 103 25.20 -9.18 3.60
CA TYR A 103 26.34 -9.23 2.68
C TYR A 103 27.34 -8.10 2.96
N SER A 104 27.92 -8.09 4.16
CA SER A 104 29.11 -7.31 4.49
C SER A 104 30.36 -8.19 4.40
N GLU A 105 31.57 -7.62 4.30
CA GLU A 105 32.82 -8.41 4.30
C GLU A 105 32.89 -9.38 5.49
N LYS A 106 32.54 -8.89 6.68
CA LYS A 106 32.48 -9.71 7.90
C LYS A 106 31.39 -10.78 7.83
N GLY A 107 30.21 -10.44 7.29
CA GLY A 107 29.12 -11.39 7.08
C GLY A 107 29.52 -12.54 6.16
N VAL A 108 30.15 -12.23 5.02
CA VAL A 108 30.65 -13.23 4.06
C VAL A 108 31.71 -14.15 4.69
N LEU A 109 32.66 -13.60 5.45
CA LEU A 109 33.67 -14.40 6.17
C LEU A 109 33.04 -15.34 7.21
N LEU A 110 32.00 -14.88 7.91
CA LEU A 110 31.28 -15.72 8.88
C LEU A 110 30.44 -16.78 8.17
N LEU A 111 29.83 -16.46 7.03
CA LEU A 111 29.09 -17.42 6.23
C LEU A 111 30.02 -18.55 5.77
N GLU A 112 31.19 -18.22 5.25
CA GLU A 112 32.19 -19.22 4.86
C GLU A 112 32.57 -20.15 6.01
N LYS A 113 32.83 -19.59 7.20
CA LYS A 113 33.11 -20.40 8.41
C LYS A 113 31.94 -21.30 8.77
N ALA A 114 30.71 -20.79 8.69
CA ALA A 114 29.52 -21.56 8.97
C ALA A 114 29.37 -22.75 8.01
N LEU A 115 29.59 -22.53 6.71
CA LEU A 115 29.44 -23.56 5.67
C LEU A 115 30.53 -24.63 5.70
N ALA A 116 31.68 -24.37 6.34
CA ALA A 116 32.69 -25.39 6.59
C ALA A 116 32.24 -26.44 7.63
N ASP A 117 31.44 -26.02 8.61
CA ASP A 117 30.97 -26.86 9.71
C ASP A 117 29.59 -27.49 9.42
N LEU A 118 28.69 -26.75 8.77
CA LEU A 118 27.32 -27.16 8.52
C LEU A 118 27.23 -28.09 7.30
N LYS A 119 26.67 -29.30 7.51
CA LYS A 119 26.45 -30.31 6.46
C LYS A 119 24.97 -30.52 6.11
N SER A 120 24.10 -29.60 6.54
CA SER A 120 22.67 -29.66 6.24
C SER A 120 22.39 -29.38 4.77
N VAL A 121 21.32 -29.96 4.23
CA VAL A 121 20.75 -29.55 2.94
C VAL A 121 20.28 -28.09 2.95
N ASP A 122 19.91 -27.57 4.12
CA ASP A 122 19.38 -26.20 4.29
C ASP A 122 20.40 -25.11 3.91
N VAL A 123 21.70 -25.43 3.87
CA VAL A 123 22.77 -24.48 3.57
C VAL A 123 23.29 -24.58 2.13
N ILE A 124 22.72 -25.44 1.29
CA ILE A 124 23.15 -25.56 -0.12
C ILE A 124 22.90 -24.25 -0.88
N ALA A 125 21.78 -23.58 -0.62
CA ALA A 125 21.46 -22.26 -1.15
C ALA A 125 22.55 -21.22 -0.81
N ASP A 126 23.05 -21.24 0.43
CA ASP A 126 24.12 -20.36 0.87
C ASP A 126 25.46 -20.68 0.19
N LYS A 127 25.73 -21.95 -0.12
CA LYS A 127 26.92 -22.33 -0.89
C LYS A 127 26.88 -21.80 -2.31
N ILE A 128 25.71 -21.79 -2.96
CA ILE A 128 25.52 -21.17 -4.28
C ILE A 128 25.82 -19.67 -4.21
N VAL A 129 25.25 -18.96 -3.24
CA VAL A 129 25.47 -17.52 -3.04
C VAL A 129 26.95 -17.24 -2.74
N LEU A 130 27.58 -18.01 -1.86
CA LEU A 130 29.00 -17.83 -1.55
C LEU A 130 29.88 -18.09 -2.77
N ALA A 131 29.56 -19.11 -3.57
CA ALA A 131 30.29 -19.41 -4.80
C ALA A 131 30.18 -18.26 -5.81
N GLU A 132 28.99 -17.66 -5.95
CA GLU A 132 28.75 -16.49 -6.79
C GLU A 132 29.55 -15.27 -6.31
N ILE A 133 29.49 -14.94 -5.01
CA ILE A 133 30.24 -13.83 -4.42
C ILE A 133 31.75 -13.99 -4.65
N LYS A 134 32.25 -15.22 -4.62
CA LYS A 134 33.68 -15.53 -4.79
C LYS A 134 34.11 -15.73 -6.24
N GLY A 135 33.18 -15.69 -7.20
CA GLY A 135 33.46 -15.99 -8.60
C GLY A 135 33.96 -17.43 -8.84
N THR A 136 33.60 -18.36 -7.94
CA THR A 136 33.94 -19.79 -8.07
C THR A 136 32.80 -20.56 -8.74
N ASP A 137 33.07 -21.77 -9.23
CA ASP A 137 32.04 -22.59 -9.87
C ASP A 137 30.93 -23.00 -8.88
N ARG A 138 29.71 -22.55 -9.16
CA ARG A 138 28.50 -22.86 -8.38
C ARG A 138 27.74 -24.08 -8.90
N THR A 139 28.08 -24.60 -10.08
CA THR A 139 27.31 -25.64 -10.80
C THR A 139 27.07 -26.87 -9.94
N GLN A 140 28.09 -27.33 -9.21
CA GLN A 140 27.96 -28.49 -8.32
C GLN A 140 26.87 -28.30 -7.26
N TYR A 141 26.78 -27.12 -6.65
CA TYR A 141 25.79 -26.82 -5.61
C TYR A 141 24.39 -26.62 -6.21
N SER A 142 24.31 -26.06 -7.42
CA SER A 142 23.06 -25.97 -8.20
C SER A 142 22.51 -27.36 -8.52
N SER A 143 23.35 -28.29 -8.99
CA SER A 143 22.96 -29.69 -9.24
C SER A 143 22.53 -30.41 -7.95
N GLU A 144 23.26 -30.20 -6.84
CA GLU A 144 22.90 -30.76 -5.53
C GLU A 144 21.51 -30.26 -5.09
N LEU A 145 21.27 -28.94 -5.17
CA LEU A 145 20.01 -28.32 -4.81
C LEU A 145 18.84 -28.82 -5.69
N PHE A 146 19.06 -28.93 -7.00
CA PHE A 146 18.07 -29.41 -7.97
C PHE A 146 17.59 -30.84 -7.70
N GLN A 147 18.46 -31.69 -7.14
CA GLN A 147 18.12 -33.07 -6.78
C GLN A 147 17.40 -33.18 -5.44
N THR A 148 17.30 -32.10 -4.66
CA THR A 148 16.54 -32.07 -3.41
C THR A 148 15.07 -31.75 -3.63
N ASN A 149 14.23 -32.04 -2.63
CA ASN A 149 12.83 -31.61 -2.61
C ASN A 149 12.66 -30.16 -2.07
N MET A 150 13.73 -29.34 -2.02
CA MET A 150 13.63 -27.98 -1.47
C MET A 150 13.02 -26.98 -2.45
N MET A 151 12.99 -27.27 -3.76
CA MET A 151 12.36 -26.44 -4.77
C MET A 151 11.23 -27.23 -5.44
N TYR A 152 10.00 -26.81 -5.19
CA TYR A 152 8.86 -27.37 -5.91
C TYR A 152 8.87 -26.96 -7.38
N PRO A 153 8.36 -27.78 -8.32
CA PRO A 153 8.33 -27.43 -9.74
C PRO A 153 7.72 -26.06 -10.05
N SER A 154 6.74 -25.57 -9.29
CA SER A 154 6.18 -24.22 -9.49
C SER A 154 7.19 -23.08 -9.38
N ILE A 155 8.20 -23.15 -8.50
CA ILE A 155 9.22 -22.09 -8.37
C ILE A 155 10.16 -22.07 -9.57
N LEU A 156 10.45 -23.26 -10.13
CA LEU A 156 11.26 -23.39 -11.34
C LEU A 156 10.50 -22.90 -12.58
N ASN A 157 9.21 -23.23 -12.70
CA ASN A 157 8.38 -22.70 -13.79
C ASN A 157 8.25 -21.17 -13.71
N TYR A 158 8.09 -20.62 -12.50
CA TYR A 158 8.09 -19.17 -12.30
C TYR A 158 9.41 -18.54 -12.76
N ALA A 159 10.55 -19.08 -12.28
CA ALA A 159 11.87 -18.59 -12.64
C ALA A 159 12.18 -18.71 -14.15
N TYR A 160 11.71 -19.79 -14.78
CA TYR A 160 11.78 -19.97 -16.23
C TYR A 160 11.02 -18.84 -16.94
N ASN A 161 9.78 -18.55 -16.56
CA ASN A 161 8.99 -17.48 -17.16
C ASN A 161 9.59 -16.08 -16.87
N THR A 162 10.24 -15.88 -15.72
CA THR A 162 11.03 -14.67 -15.45
C THR A 162 12.20 -14.54 -16.43
N LEU A 163 12.97 -15.60 -16.68
CA LEU A 163 14.02 -15.60 -17.70
C LEU A 163 13.48 -15.33 -19.11
N MET A 164 12.34 -15.92 -19.47
CA MET A 164 11.69 -15.69 -20.77
C MET A 164 11.12 -14.28 -20.94
N SER A 165 11.03 -13.49 -19.85
CA SER A 165 10.62 -12.08 -19.95
C SER A 165 11.74 -11.17 -20.44
N VAL A 166 12.97 -11.68 -20.54
CA VAL A 166 14.19 -10.91 -20.80
C VAL A 166 14.63 -11.11 -22.24
N GLY A 167 14.92 -10.03 -22.96
CA GLY A 167 15.45 -10.08 -24.33
C GLY A 167 16.83 -10.73 -24.40
N GLU A 168 17.28 -11.06 -25.61
CA GLU A 168 18.58 -11.70 -25.85
C GLU A 168 19.74 -10.88 -25.23
N ASN A 169 20.64 -11.55 -24.51
CA ASN A 169 21.80 -10.94 -23.81
C ASN A 169 21.44 -9.86 -22.76
N GLY A 170 20.17 -9.77 -22.37
CA GLY A 170 19.66 -8.79 -21.41
C GLY A 170 20.19 -9.00 -19.99
N VAL A 171 20.09 -7.96 -19.17
CA VAL A 171 20.49 -7.95 -17.77
C VAL A 171 19.25 -7.94 -16.89
N LEU A 172 19.02 -9.00 -16.13
CA LEU A 172 17.91 -9.13 -15.20
C LEU A 172 18.34 -8.79 -13.78
N ILE A 173 17.63 -7.84 -13.18
CA ILE A 173 17.80 -7.38 -11.82
C ILE A 173 16.81 -8.10 -10.92
N THR A 174 17.33 -8.75 -9.88
CA THR A 174 16.59 -9.56 -8.91
C THR A 174 16.96 -9.20 -7.48
N GLU A 175 16.20 -9.72 -6.51
CA GLU A 175 16.46 -9.52 -5.09
C GLU A 175 15.91 -10.71 -4.28
N GLY A 176 16.67 -11.12 -3.27
CA GLY A 176 16.31 -12.24 -2.43
C GLY A 176 16.65 -13.61 -3.02
N GLU A 177 16.86 -14.56 -2.11
CA GLU A 177 17.27 -15.93 -2.44
C GLU A 177 16.21 -16.68 -3.26
N ASN A 178 14.93 -16.51 -2.92
CA ASN A 178 13.84 -17.29 -3.48
C ASN A 178 13.38 -16.85 -4.87
N THR A 179 13.97 -15.78 -5.41
CA THR A 179 13.76 -15.32 -6.79
C THR A 179 15.02 -15.50 -7.63
N THR A 180 16.20 -15.39 -7.01
CA THR A 180 17.50 -15.41 -7.71
C THR A 180 18.06 -16.83 -7.85
N ILE A 181 18.03 -17.63 -6.79
CA ILE A 181 18.63 -18.97 -6.79
C ILE A 181 17.95 -19.92 -7.80
N PRO A 182 16.60 -19.98 -7.89
CA PRO A 182 15.95 -20.81 -8.89
C PRO A 182 16.38 -20.48 -10.33
N ILE A 183 16.63 -19.19 -10.62
CA ILE A 183 17.14 -18.75 -11.92
C ILE A 183 18.56 -19.30 -12.17
N TRP A 184 19.47 -19.16 -11.20
CA TRP A 184 20.82 -19.71 -11.32
C TRP A 184 20.79 -21.24 -11.48
N VAL A 185 19.95 -21.95 -10.73
CA VAL A 185 19.80 -23.40 -10.88
C VAL A 185 19.35 -23.77 -12.30
N LEU A 186 18.37 -23.06 -12.87
CA LEU A 186 17.94 -23.31 -14.26
C LEU A 186 19.05 -23.04 -15.28
N GLN A 187 19.84 -21.99 -15.09
CA GLN A 187 20.96 -21.65 -15.96
C GLN A 187 22.08 -22.71 -15.88
N ASP A 188 22.42 -23.11 -14.66
CA ASP A 188 23.55 -24.00 -14.39
C ASP A 188 23.20 -25.45 -14.80
N GLU A 189 22.09 -25.98 -14.30
CA GLU A 189 21.68 -27.40 -14.46
C GLU A 189 21.03 -27.66 -15.82
N LEU A 190 20.10 -26.80 -16.24
CA LEU A 190 19.27 -27.04 -17.43
C LEU A 190 19.70 -26.19 -18.65
N GLY A 191 20.67 -25.30 -18.49
CA GLY A 191 21.17 -24.46 -19.58
C GLY A 191 20.16 -23.42 -20.09
N VAL A 192 19.11 -23.13 -19.32
CA VAL A 192 18.05 -22.20 -19.72
C VAL A 192 18.60 -20.77 -19.71
N ARG A 193 18.55 -20.07 -20.86
CA ARG A 193 18.88 -18.64 -20.98
C ARG A 193 20.20 -18.25 -20.30
N ARG A 194 21.27 -18.98 -20.60
CA ARG A 194 22.64 -18.63 -20.15
C ARG A 194 23.15 -17.31 -20.71
N ASP A 195 22.50 -16.78 -21.75
CA ASP A 195 22.74 -15.43 -22.29
C ASP A 195 22.28 -14.32 -21.33
N VAL A 196 21.28 -14.58 -20.48
CA VAL A 196 20.73 -13.58 -19.55
C VAL A 196 21.68 -13.41 -18.37
N LYS A 197 22.11 -12.18 -18.15
CA LYS A 197 22.99 -11.78 -17.04
C LYS A 197 22.13 -11.48 -15.81
N ILE A 198 22.54 -11.94 -14.63
CA ILE A 198 21.78 -11.76 -13.39
C ILE A 198 22.51 -10.77 -12.47
N LEU A 199 21.80 -9.73 -12.03
CA LEU A 199 22.23 -8.75 -11.03
C LEU A 199 21.34 -8.86 -9.79
N ASN A 200 21.88 -9.35 -8.68
CA ASN A 200 21.16 -9.37 -7.41
C ASN A 200 21.45 -8.11 -6.59
N LEU A 201 20.42 -7.32 -6.27
CA LEU A 201 20.57 -6.03 -5.58
C LEU A 201 21.22 -6.14 -4.18
N GLU A 202 20.92 -7.18 -3.41
CA GLU A 202 21.49 -7.36 -2.07
C GLU A 202 23.00 -7.63 -2.15
N LEU A 203 23.45 -8.34 -3.20
CA LEU A 203 24.85 -8.65 -3.42
C LEU A 203 25.63 -7.45 -3.98
N LEU A 204 24.98 -6.57 -4.75
CA LEU A 204 25.64 -5.38 -5.31
C LEU A 204 26.12 -4.38 -4.26
N GLY A 205 25.69 -4.50 -3.00
CA GLY A 205 26.25 -3.76 -1.87
C GLY A 205 27.70 -4.16 -1.51
N LEU A 206 28.17 -5.32 -1.95
CA LEU A 206 29.57 -5.75 -1.80
C LEU A 206 30.42 -5.18 -2.94
N GLU A 207 31.27 -4.20 -2.64
CA GLU A 207 32.11 -3.50 -3.63
C GLU A 207 32.93 -4.46 -4.52
N ASN A 208 33.61 -5.44 -3.90
CA ASN A 208 34.42 -6.41 -4.65
C ASN A 208 33.59 -7.27 -5.61
N TYR A 209 32.40 -7.69 -5.18
CA TYR A 209 31.49 -8.47 -6.02
C TYR A 209 30.93 -7.62 -7.16
N GLN A 210 30.49 -6.40 -6.85
CA GLN A 210 29.99 -5.46 -7.84
C GLN A 210 31.02 -5.21 -8.95
N GLN A 211 32.28 -4.92 -8.58
CA GLN A 211 33.36 -4.70 -9.53
C GLN A 211 33.61 -5.93 -10.41
N GLN A 212 33.73 -7.11 -9.80
CA GLN A 212 33.93 -8.36 -10.54
C GLN A 212 32.79 -8.65 -11.51
N LEU A 213 31.55 -8.43 -11.08
CA LEU A 213 30.38 -8.70 -11.89
C LEU A 213 30.22 -7.72 -13.05
N PHE A 214 30.50 -6.44 -12.80
CA PHE A 214 30.48 -5.40 -13.82
C PHE A 214 31.57 -5.61 -14.85
N GLU A 215 32.78 -5.98 -14.43
CA GLU A 215 33.85 -6.38 -15.35
C GLU A 215 33.46 -7.63 -16.16
N LYS A 216 32.90 -8.67 -15.50
CA LYS A 216 32.46 -9.91 -16.15
C LYS A 216 31.40 -9.68 -17.22
N TYR A 217 30.50 -8.73 -17.02
CA TYR A 217 29.38 -8.46 -17.93
C TYR A 217 29.57 -7.24 -18.83
N ASP A 218 30.75 -6.60 -18.77
CA ASP A 218 31.07 -5.35 -19.47
C ASP A 218 30.07 -4.23 -19.18
N ILE A 219 29.72 -4.08 -17.89
CA ILE A 219 28.82 -3.04 -17.39
C ILE A 219 29.66 -1.89 -16.83
N GLN A 220 29.48 -0.70 -17.38
CA GLN A 220 30.03 0.53 -16.84
C GLN A 220 29.29 0.92 -15.55
N SER A 221 30.04 1.15 -14.48
CA SER A 221 29.49 1.62 -13.21
C SER A 221 28.69 2.90 -13.41
N PRO A 222 27.43 2.96 -12.95
CA PRO A 222 26.60 4.12 -13.21
C PRO A 222 27.01 5.28 -12.29
N ILE A 223 27.14 6.47 -12.87
CA ILE A 223 27.33 7.70 -12.09
C ILE A 223 25.98 8.09 -11.49
N GLY A 224 25.91 8.16 -10.16
CA GLY A 224 24.71 8.66 -9.46
C GLY A 224 23.69 7.59 -9.01
N GLY A 225 23.94 6.30 -9.23
CA GLY A 225 23.07 5.21 -8.73
C GLY A 225 22.59 4.26 -9.83
N LEU A 226 21.89 3.19 -9.44
CA LEU A 226 21.42 2.14 -10.38
C LEU A 226 20.36 2.67 -11.37
N GLU A 227 19.75 3.80 -11.09
CA GLU A 227 18.81 4.51 -11.96
C GLU A 227 19.43 4.95 -13.30
N ASN A 228 20.74 5.16 -13.35
CA ASN A 228 21.45 5.65 -14.53
C ASN A 228 22.20 4.52 -15.28
N LEU A 229 21.79 3.26 -15.08
CA LEU A 229 22.43 2.11 -15.73
C LEU A 229 22.33 2.18 -17.26
N THR A 230 21.17 2.54 -17.79
CA THR A 230 20.92 2.65 -19.24
C THR A 230 21.75 3.74 -19.90
N GLU A 231 21.91 4.90 -19.26
CA GLU A 231 22.67 6.03 -19.80
C GLU A 231 24.15 5.68 -20.03
N ASN A 232 24.74 4.91 -19.11
CA ASN A 232 26.14 4.51 -19.17
C ASN A 232 26.37 3.22 -19.97
N ASN A 233 25.29 2.49 -20.30
CA ASN A 233 25.35 1.19 -20.95
C ASN A 233 24.31 1.07 -22.09
N PRO A 234 24.39 1.92 -23.14
CA PRO A 234 23.36 2.02 -24.17
C PRO A 234 23.17 0.73 -25.01
N GLU A 235 24.17 -0.15 -25.03
CA GLU A 235 24.14 -1.44 -25.75
C GLU A 235 23.51 -2.57 -24.91
N LEU A 236 23.20 -2.31 -23.63
CA LEU A 236 22.61 -3.30 -22.72
C LEU A 236 21.15 -2.94 -22.41
N SER A 237 20.30 -3.97 -22.39
CA SER A 237 18.91 -3.84 -21.95
C SER A 237 18.77 -4.34 -20.51
N PHE A 238 18.23 -3.50 -19.63
CA PHE A 238 18.05 -3.79 -18.21
C PHE A 238 16.59 -4.10 -17.91
N TYR A 239 16.38 -5.18 -17.16
CA TYR A 239 15.07 -5.71 -16.81
C TYR A 239 14.94 -5.82 -15.30
N TYR A 240 13.83 -5.38 -14.74
CA TYR A 240 13.55 -5.39 -13.31
C TYR A 240 12.49 -6.45 -13.03
N ALA A 241 12.81 -7.49 -12.25
CA ALA A 241 11.84 -8.51 -11.89
C ALA A 241 10.65 -7.90 -11.13
N LEU A 242 9.44 -8.38 -11.40
CA LEU A 242 8.23 -7.86 -10.73
C LEU A 242 8.17 -8.16 -9.22
N THR A 243 9.06 -9.02 -8.73
CA THR A 243 9.21 -9.35 -7.30
C THR A 243 10.00 -8.30 -6.53
N LEU A 244 10.64 -7.34 -7.20
CA LEU A 244 11.43 -6.32 -6.53
C LEU A 244 10.54 -5.41 -5.65
N PRO A 245 10.98 -5.04 -4.44
CA PRO A 245 10.29 -4.05 -3.62
C PRO A 245 10.30 -2.68 -4.32
N LYS A 246 9.12 -2.03 -4.40
CA LYS A 246 8.97 -0.74 -5.11
C LYS A 246 9.96 0.33 -4.67
N GLN A 247 10.29 0.37 -3.39
CA GLN A 247 11.24 1.33 -2.79
C GLN A 247 12.59 1.35 -3.50
N ASN A 248 13.01 0.22 -4.08
CA ASN A 248 14.32 0.08 -4.70
C ASN A 248 14.38 0.67 -6.12
N PHE A 249 13.25 1.06 -6.70
CA PHE A 249 13.18 1.60 -8.07
C PHE A 249 12.06 2.65 -8.24
N GLU A 250 11.66 3.33 -7.15
CA GLU A 250 10.57 4.31 -7.16
C GLU A 250 10.80 5.45 -8.17
N LEU A 251 12.05 5.87 -8.34
CA LEU A 251 12.49 6.91 -9.29
C LEU A 251 12.45 6.47 -10.76
N LEU A 252 12.24 5.18 -11.02
CA LEU A 252 12.21 4.60 -12.38
C LEU A 252 10.80 4.23 -12.84
N ASN A 253 9.77 4.43 -12.01
CA ASN A 253 8.42 3.92 -12.26
C ASN A 253 7.81 4.35 -13.60
N ASP A 254 8.14 5.55 -14.08
CA ASP A 254 7.68 6.09 -15.37
C ASP A 254 8.48 5.58 -16.57
N LYS A 255 9.63 4.94 -16.33
CA LYS A 255 10.55 4.36 -17.33
C LYS A 255 10.50 2.83 -17.42
N LEU A 256 9.68 2.18 -16.57
CA LEU A 256 9.57 0.73 -16.51
C LEU A 256 8.35 0.21 -17.25
N TYR A 257 8.58 -0.63 -18.25
CA TYR A 257 7.55 -1.19 -19.11
C TYR A 257 7.42 -2.70 -18.90
N VAL A 258 6.28 -3.16 -18.40
CA VAL A 258 6.03 -4.58 -18.12
C VAL A 258 6.02 -5.40 -19.41
N VAL A 259 6.96 -6.32 -19.56
CA VAL A 259 7.08 -7.20 -20.74
C VAL A 259 6.90 -8.69 -20.38
N GLY A 260 6.51 -8.98 -19.14
CA GLY A 260 6.29 -10.33 -18.65
C GLY A 260 6.30 -10.33 -17.12
N LEU A 261 7.06 -11.26 -16.53
CA LEU A 261 7.42 -11.24 -15.11
C LEU A 261 8.63 -10.34 -14.80
N ALA A 262 9.03 -9.52 -15.77
CA ALA A 262 9.98 -8.42 -15.61
C ALA A 262 9.51 -7.18 -16.38
N SER A 263 10.02 -6.02 -15.98
CA SER A 263 9.82 -4.74 -16.65
C SER A 263 11.12 -4.32 -17.35
N LEU A 264 11.04 -3.96 -18.62
CA LEU A 264 12.14 -3.35 -19.36
C LEU A 264 12.29 -1.89 -18.96
N LEU A 265 13.51 -1.47 -18.61
CA LEU A 265 13.86 -0.07 -18.39
C LEU A 265 14.13 0.62 -19.73
N SER A 266 13.42 1.70 -20.03
CA SER A 266 13.60 2.48 -21.24
C SER A 266 13.38 3.98 -20.98
N GLU A 267 14.33 4.81 -21.45
CA GLU A 267 14.20 6.29 -21.42
C GLU A 267 13.17 6.81 -22.43
N LYS A 268 12.80 5.98 -23.40
CA LYS A 268 11.80 6.30 -24.42
C LYS A 268 10.52 5.54 -24.15
N GLU A 269 9.39 6.17 -24.45
CA GLU A 269 8.11 5.49 -24.47
C GLU A 269 8.13 4.38 -25.52
N ILE A 270 7.80 3.16 -25.10
CA ILE A 270 7.73 1.99 -25.96
C ILE A 270 6.35 1.34 -25.89
N ASN A 271 5.92 0.77 -27.02
CA ASN A 271 4.78 -0.12 -27.03
C ASN A 271 5.21 -1.52 -26.58
N ASN A 272 5.07 -1.79 -25.29
CA ASN A 272 5.47 -3.06 -24.68
C ASN A 272 4.45 -4.19 -24.88
N TYR A 273 3.25 -3.93 -25.43
CA TYR A 273 2.20 -4.93 -25.55
C TYR A 273 2.55 -6.07 -26.52
N GLU A 274 3.30 -5.79 -27.59
CA GLU A 274 3.72 -6.81 -28.56
C GLU A 274 4.69 -7.81 -27.92
N THR A 275 5.73 -7.31 -27.24
CA THR A 275 6.70 -8.13 -26.50
C THR A 275 6.02 -8.88 -25.35
N LEU A 276 5.13 -8.21 -24.61
CA LEU A 276 4.35 -8.84 -23.55
C LEU A 276 3.52 -10.01 -24.07
N LYS A 277 2.85 -9.82 -25.22
CA LYS A 277 2.07 -10.85 -25.88
C LYS A 277 2.96 -12.02 -26.32
N GLU A 278 4.06 -11.75 -27.02
CA GLU A 278 5.01 -12.78 -27.46
C GLU A 278 5.52 -13.62 -26.29
N ASN A 279 5.99 -12.98 -25.22
CA ASN A 279 6.51 -13.68 -24.05
C ASN A 279 5.45 -14.58 -23.41
N ILE A 280 4.23 -14.05 -23.17
CA ILE A 280 3.18 -14.80 -22.49
C ILE A 280 2.60 -15.92 -23.37
N GLU A 281 2.39 -15.68 -24.65
CA GLU A 281 1.70 -16.64 -25.52
C GLU A 281 2.64 -17.68 -26.12
N ASP A 282 3.88 -17.30 -26.40
CA ASP A 282 4.80 -18.12 -27.20
C ASP A 282 5.96 -18.69 -26.37
N GLN A 283 6.32 -18.05 -25.24
CA GLN A 283 7.50 -18.45 -24.45
C GLN A 283 7.16 -19.03 -23.07
N PHE A 284 6.08 -18.56 -22.43
CA PHE A 284 5.79 -18.94 -21.05
C PHE A 284 5.21 -20.35 -20.92
N LEU A 285 5.64 -21.05 -19.87
CA LEU A 285 5.02 -22.29 -19.39
C LEU A 285 3.85 -21.91 -18.48
N LEU A 286 2.62 -21.97 -18.97
CA LEU A 286 1.43 -21.52 -18.22
C LEU A 286 0.60 -22.66 -17.63
N ASP A 287 0.77 -23.89 -18.10
CA ASP A 287 -0.08 -25.03 -17.70
C ASP A 287 -0.11 -25.24 -16.18
N TYR A 288 1.02 -25.02 -15.50
CA TYR A 288 1.16 -25.17 -14.05
C TYR A 288 0.33 -24.15 -13.23
N LEU A 289 -0.15 -23.07 -13.86
CA LEU A 289 -1.07 -22.09 -13.26
C LEU A 289 -2.52 -22.58 -13.28
N THR A 290 -2.85 -23.52 -14.17
CA THR A 290 -4.20 -24.05 -14.36
C THR A 290 -4.39 -25.43 -13.75
N VAL A 291 -3.34 -26.25 -13.74
CA VAL A 291 -3.36 -27.63 -13.26
C VAL A 291 -2.28 -27.81 -12.20
N ASP A 292 -2.68 -28.35 -11.05
CA ASP A 292 -1.74 -28.81 -10.02
C ASP A 292 -1.29 -30.24 -10.33
N PHE A 293 -0.15 -30.37 -11.01
CA PHE A 293 0.41 -31.66 -11.40
C PHE A 293 1.03 -32.45 -10.24
N ASN A 294 1.45 -31.77 -9.16
CA ASN A 294 2.33 -32.34 -8.14
C ASN A 294 1.75 -32.30 -6.72
N GLY A 295 0.57 -31.70 -6.53
CA GLY A 295 -0.08 -31.60 -5.21
C GLY A 295 0.65 -30.66 -4.26
N GLU A 296 1.21 -29.58 -4.79
CA GLU A 296 2.03 -28.65 -4.01
C GLU A 296 1.17 -27.91 -2.96
N PRO A 297 1.68 -27.67 -1.74
CA PRO A 297 0.94 -26.90 -0.75
C PRO A 297 0.70 -25.48 -1.26
N LYS A 298 -0.42 -24.85 -0.87
CA LYS A 298 -0.71 -23.44 -1.24
C LYS A 298 0.37 -22.46 -0.81
N THR A 299 1.15 -22.83 0.21
CA THR A 299 2.27 -22.08 0.76
C THR A 299 3.58 -22.34 0.04
N ALA A 300 3.62 -23.23 -0.97
CA ALA A 300 4.77 -23.39 -1.84
C ALA A 300 5.18 -22.02 -2.40
N THR A 301 6.49 -21.76 -2.41
CA THR A 301 7.01 -20.45 -2.80
C THR A 301 6.58 -20.07 -4.21
N GLY A 302 6.68 -21.00 -5.17
CA GLY A 302 6.24 -20.76 -6.55
C GLY A 302 4.76 -20.41 -6.64
N LYS A 303 3.89 -21.09 -5.86
CA LYS A 303 2.46 -20.77 -5.75
C LYS A 303 2.20 -19.36 -5.20
N THR A 304 3.00 -18.92 -4.24
CA THR A 304 2.93 -17.55 -3.70
C THR A 304 3.33 -16.51 -4.76
N LEU A 305 4.35 -16.81 -5.56
CA LEU A 305 4.85 -15.95 -6.62
C LEU A 305 3.91 -15.85 -7.84
N GLU A 306 2.94 -16.76 -8.01
CA GLU A 306 1.95 -16.72 -9.10
C GLU A 306 1.15 -15.41 -9.13
N THR A 307 0.99 -14.74 -7.98
CA THR A 307 0.33 -13.42 -7.89
C THR A 307 0.97 -12.36 -8.81
N ASN A 308 2.25 -12.50 -9.15
CA ASN A 308 2.95 -11.59 -10.04
C ASN A 308 2.52 -11.70 -11.50
N TYR A 309 1.80 -12.76 -11.92
CA TYR A 309 1.21 -12.84 -13.27
C TYR A 309 -0.01 -11.93 -13.44
N ILE A 310 -0.62 -11.45 -12.35
CA ILE A 310 -1.87 -10.66 -12.42
C ILE A 310 -1.67 -9.37 -13.22
N VAL A 311 -0.57 -8.64 -12.99
CA VAL A 311 -0.26 -7.40 -13.69
C VAL A 311 -0.05 -7.62 -15.20
N PRO A 312 0.87 -8.51 -15.65
CA PRO A 312 1.05 -8.76 -17.08
C PRO A 312 -0.20 -9.33 -17.75
N PHE A 313 -0.95 -10.23 -17.10
CA PHE A 313 -2.22 -10.73 -17.65
C PHE A 313 -3.27 -9.62 -17.77
N TYR A 314 -3.35 -8.73 -16.80
CA TYR A 314 -4.27 -7.61 -16.84
C TYR A 314 -3.94 -6.65 -17.98
N LEU A 315 -2.67 -6.32 -18.18
CA LEU A 315 -2.23 -5.48 -19.30
C LEU A 315 -2.54 -6.13 -20.65
N LEU A 316 -2.24 -7.43 -20.82
CA LEU A 316 -2.56 -8.15 -22.05
C LEU A 316 -4.08 -8.29 -22.27
N LYS A 317 -4.86 -8.40 -21.20
CA LYS A 317 -6.33 -8.37 -21.26
C LYS A 317 -6.81 -7.02 -21.81
N GLN A 318 -6.31 -5.91 -21.25
CA GLN A 318 -6.66 -4.56 -21.71
C GLN A 318 -6.33 -4.36 -23.20
N TYR A 319 -5.17 -4.87 -23.63
CA TYR A 319 -4.81 -4.89 -25.05
C TYR A 319 -5.86 -5.64 -25.88
N TYR A 320 -6.29 -6.83 -25.47
CA TYR A 320 -7.31 -7.58 -26.19
C TYR A 320 -8.71 -6.97 -26.15
N ASP A 321 -9.08 -6.29 -25.06
CA ASP A 321 -10.31 -5.51 -24.99
C ASP A 321 -10.32 -4.41 -26.06
N GLN A 322 -9.21 -3.67 -26.19
CA GLN A 322 -9.07 -2.59 -27.19
C GLN A 322 -9.11 -3.11 -28.63
N GLN A 323 -8.63 -4.33 -28.86
CA GLN A 323 -8.70 -4.98 -30.18
C GLN A 323 -10.05 -5.68 -30.45
N GLY A 324 -10.99 -5.66 -29.50
CA GLY A 324 -12.28 -6.35 -29.62
C GLY A 324 -12.19 -7.88 -29.56
N ASN A 325 -11.09 -8.44 -29.05
CA ASN A 325 -10.90 -9.90 -28.93
C ASN A 325 -11.45 -10.41 -27.59
N ALA A 326 -12.78 -10.56 -27.52
CA ALA A 326 -13.48 -10.99 -26.32
C ALA A 326 -13.04 -12.37 -25.79
N ALA A 327 -12.67 -13.29 -26.68
CA ALA A 327 -12.26 -14.65 -26.28
C ALA A 327 -10.96 -14.64 -25.47
N LYS A 328 -9.92 -13.95 -25.98
CA LYS A 328 -8.63 -13.85 -25.27
C LYS A 328 -8.72 -12.99 -24.02
N SER A 329 -9.47 -11.88 -24.08
CA SER A 329 -9.72 -11.05 -22.89
C SER A 329 -10.38 -11.86 -21.76
N LYS A 330 -11.44 -12.61 -22.07
CA LYS A 330 -12.13 -13.46 -21.10
C LYS A 330 -11.21 -14.55 -20.53
N PHE A 331 -10.41 -15.20 -21.38
CA PHE A 331 -9.45 -16.21 -20.94
C PHE A 331 -8.47 -15.63 -19.90
N LEU A 332 -7.88 -14.46 -20.18
CA LEU A 332 -6.95 -13.81 -19.24
C LEU A 332 -7.66 -13.39 -17.95
N GLU A 333 -8.90 -12.91 -18.03
CA GLU A 333 -9.70 -12.60 -16.84
C GLU A 333 -9.94 -13.82 -15.95
N GLU A 334 -10.25 -14.98 -16.55
CA GLU A 334 -10.42 -16.25 -15.84
C GLU A 334 -9.11 -16.70 -15.17
N GLN A 335 -7.96 -16.55 -15.85
CA GLN A 335 -6.65 -16.83 -15.24
C GLN A 335 -6.35 -15.91 -14.06
N ILE A 336 -6.60 -14.61 -14.20
CA ILE A 336 -6.40 -13.61 -13.14
C ILE A 336 -7.26 -13.97 -11.91
N LYS A 337 -8.55 -14.28 -12.12
CA LYS A 337 -9.46 -14.67 -11.04
C LYS A 337 -9.00 -15.97 -10.36
N SER A 338 -8.58 -16.96 -11.14
CA SER A 338 -8.09 -18.24 -10.62
C SER A 338 -6.86 -18.07 -9.71
N ILE A 339 -5.89 -17.25 -10.11
CA ILE A 339 -4.72 -16.91 -9.29
C ILE A 339 -5.13 -16.13 -8.04
N ALA A 340 -6.06 -15.18 -8.19
CA ALA A 340 -6.55 -14.34 -7.10
C ALA A 340 -7.26 -15.14 -6.01
N ASP A 341 -8.10 -16.10 -6.39
CA ASP A 341 -8.85 -16.96 -5.48
C ASP A 341 -7.90 -17.86 -4.68
N ARG A 342 -6.91 -18.47 -5.34
CA ARG A 342 -5.89 -19.28 -4.67
C ARG A 342 -5.09 -18.47 -3.65
N SER A 343 -4.83 -17.21 -3.96
CA SER A 343 -4.01 -16.30 -3.15
C SER A 343 -4.84 -15.47 -2.16
N GLN A 344 -6.15 -15.68 -2.07
CA GLN A 344 -7.07 -14.95 -1.19
C GLN A 344 -7.06 -13.42 -1.39
N ILE A 345 -6.80 -12.97 -2.62
CA ILE A 345 -6.81 -11.55 -3.00
C ILE A 345 -7.95 -11.19 -3.98
N GLY A 346 -8.94 -12.08 -4.12
CA GLY A 346 -10.08 -11.93 -5.03
C GLY A 346 -10.77 -10.57 -4.93
N GLY A 347 -10.97 -10.02 -3.72
CA GLY A 347 -11.57 -8.69 -3.54
C GLY A 347 -10.76 -7.56 -4.19
N ARG A 348 -9.42 -7.55 -4.00
CA ARG A 348 -8.52 -6.55 -4.60
C ARG A 348 -8.46 -6.69 -6.12
N VAL A 349 -8.50 -7.91 -6.62
CA VAL A 349 -8.42 -8.21 -8.05
C VAL A 349 -9.74 -7.91 -8.74
N ASN A 350 -10.88 -8.20 -8.12
CA ASN A 350 -12.19 -7.80 -8.65
C ASN A 350 -12.29 -6.28 -8.75
N MET A 351 -11.71 -5.54 -7.78
CA MET A 351 -11.57 -4.08 -7.88
C MET A 351 -10.66 -3.64 -9.03
N LEU A 352 -9.57 -4.35 -9.32
CA LEU A 352 -8.71 -4.08 -10.48
C LEU A 352 -9.44 -4.38 -11.80
N LEU A 353 -10.20 -5.46 -11.87
CA LEU A 353 -10.95 -5.87 -13.05
C LEU A 353 -12.21 -5.01 -13.28
N SER A 354 -12.80 -4.46 -12.21
CA SER A 354 -13.92 -3.52 -12.29
C SER A 354 -13.50 -2.10 -12.65
N GLN A 355 -12.21 -1.77 -12.53
CA GLN A 355 -11.65 -0.54 -13.11
C GLN A 355 -11.77 -0.60 -14.63
N LYS A 356 -12.87 -0.03 -15.15
CA LYS A 356 -12.91 0.42 -16.53
C LYS A 356 -11.85 1.51 -16.67
N ALA A 357 -10.88 1.31 -17.54
CA ALA A 357 -9.91 2.34 -17.87
C ALA A 357 -10.68 3.59 -18.33
N GLY A 358 -10.62 4.68 -17.55
CA GLY A 358 -11.07 5.99 -18.01
C GLY A 358 -10.30 6.37 -19.30
N PRO A 359 -10.88 7.15 -20.21
CA PRO A 359 -10.19 7.54 -21.42
C PRO A 359 -8.95 8.36 -21.07
N LYS A 360 -7.79 7.98 -21.63
CA LYS A 360 -6.52 8.72 -21.49
C LYS A 360 -6.59 10.17 -21.99
N ASN A 361 -7.61 10.52 -22.78
CA ASN A 361 -7.72 11.80 -23.47
C ASN A 361 -9.09 12.46 -23.24
N PHE A 362 -9.33 12.98 -22.04
CA PHE A 362 -10.45 13.91 -21.83
C PHE A 362 -10.30 15.13 -22.75
N LYS A 363 -11.40 15.62 -23.33
CA LYS A 363 -11.38 16.90 -24.06
C LYS A 363 -11.15 18.02 -23.05
N ILE A 364 -10.23 18.92 -23.34
CA ILE A 364 -9.86 19.99 -22.42
C ILE A 364 -10.97 21.05 -22.42
N VAL A 365 -11.38 21.49 -21.23
CA VAL A 365 -12.21 22.69 -21.03
C VAL A 365 -11.40 23.76 -20.31
N GLU A 366 -11.76 25.03 -20.50
CA GLU A 366 -11.17 26.13 -19.75
C GLU A 366 -11.62 26.05 -18.28
N LEU A 367 -10.66 26.02 -17.36
CA LEU A 367 -10.91 26.08 -15.92
C LEU A 367 -10.42 27.41 -15.35
N ASP A 368 -11.14 27.97 -14.38
CA ASP A 368 -10.61 29.05 -13.54
C ASP A 368 -9.62 28.48 -12.51
N VAL A 369 -8.41 28.20 -12.99
CA VAL A 369 -7.33 27.60 -12.17
C VAL A 369 -6.94 28.47 -10.97
N LYS A 370 -7.08 29.79 -11.07
CA LYS A 370 -6.74 30.70 -9.96
C LYS A 370 -7.73 30.57 -8.80
N THR A 371 -9.02 30.43 -9.10
CA THR A 371 -10.03 30.17 -8.08
C THR A 371 -9.88 28.75 -7.54
N LEU A 372 -9.62 27.77 -8.41
CA LEU A 372 -9.38 26.38 -8.00
C LEU A 372 -8.17 26.27 -7.06
N ASP A 373 -7.03 26.87 -7.40
CA ASP A 373 -5.80 26.84 -6.59
C ASP A 373 -6.00 27.45 -5.19
N LYS A 374 -6.88 28.44 -5.04
CA LYS A 374 -7.17 29.07 -3.74
C LYS A 374 -7.99 28.18 -2.82
N ARG A 375 -8.76 27.23 -3.36
CA ARG A 375 -9.57 26.30 -2.56
C ARG A 375 -8.74 25.20 -1.91
N TYR A 376 -7.49 24.99 -2.32
CA TYR A 376 -6.66 23.91 -1.79
C TYR A 376 -5.74 24.41 -0.67
N VAL A 377 -6.03 23.94 0.54
CA VAL A 377 -5.28 24.19 1.77
C VAL A 377 -4.15 23.17 1.90
N LYS A 378 -2.95 23.63 2.27
CA LYS A 378 -1.79 22.74 2.48
C LYS A 378 -2.00 21.93 3.76
N VAL A 379 -1.93 20.60 3.64
CA VAL A 379 -1.97 19.68 4.80
C VAL A 379 -0.55 19.47 5.31
N LYS A 380 0.33 18.90 4.47
CA LYS A 380 1.76 18.71 4.75
C LYS A 380 2.52 18.32 3.47
N ASP A 381 3.80 18.66 3.39
CA ASP A 381 4.70 18.30 2.28
C ASP A 381 4.10 18.68 0.92
N ASN A 382 3.80 17.71 0.07
CA ASN A 382 3.18 17.89 -1.24
C ASN A 382 1.66 17.62 -1.25
N ILE A 383 1.04 17.44 -0.08
CA ILE A 383 -0.37 17.10 0.08
C ILE A 383 -1.20 18.32 0.47
N TYR A 384 -2.29 18.53 -0.28
CA TYR A 384 -3.27 19.58 -0.09
C TYR A 384 -4.68 18.97 -0.06
N ALA A 385 -5.63 19.66 0.57
CA ALA A 385 -7.04 19.27 0.60
C ALA A 385 -7.91 20.46 0.19
N SER A 386 -8.99 20.19 -0.53
CA SER A 386 -10.04 21.19 -0.78
C SER A 386 -10.57 21.72 0.55
N GLU A 387 -10.80 23.02 0.68
CA GLU A 387 -11.31 23.68 1.89
C GLU A 387 -12.73 23.23 2.26
N TYR A 388 -13.51 22.76 1.27
CA TYR A 388 -14.87 22.21 1.42
C TYR A 388 -14.98 20.78 0.87
N GLU A 389 -16.05 20.09 1.28
CA GLU A 389 -16.62 18.94 0.56
C GLU A 389 -16.92 19.34 -0.90
N LEU A 390 -16.91 18.39 -1.85
CA LEU A 390 -17.26 18.69 -3.23
C LEU A 390 -18.73 19.11 -3.32
N ASP A 391 -19.00 20.31 -3.83
CA ASP A 391 -20.37 20.85 -3.94
C ASP A 391 -21.13 20.33 -5.18
N ASN A 392 -22.46 20.43 -5.17
CA ASN A 392 -23.32 19.98 -6.27
C ASN A 392 -23.03 20.75 -7.58
N ARG A 393 -22.65 22.03 -7.51
CA ARG A 393 -22.34 22.83 -8.69
C ARG A 393 -21.17 22.26 -9.48
N ASP A 394 -20.06 21.95 -8.81
CA ASP A 394 -18.85 21.44 -9.43
C ASP A 394 -19.05 20.01 -9.96
N TYR A 395 -19.82 19.18 -9.25
CA TYR A 395 -20.15 17.84 -9.72
C TYR A 395 -21.12 17.87 -10.91
N GLN A 396 -22.11 18.78 -10.91
CA GLN A 396 -23.03 18.97 -12.03
C GLN A 396 -22.30 19.47 -13.29
N PHE A 397 -21.28 20.33 -13.12
CA PHE A 397 -20.40 20.73 -14.22
C PHE A 397 -19.69 19.53 -14.85
N PHE A 398 -19.17 18.62 -14.02
CA PHE A 398 -18.55 17.37 -14.47
C PHE A 398 -19.53 16.45 -15.21
N LEU A 399 -20.74 16.23 -14.69
CA LEU A 399 -21.77 15.43 -15.37
C LEU A 399 -22.14 16.03 -16.74
N THR A 400 -22.37 17.33 -16.78
CA THR A 400 -22.68 18.08 -18.00
C THR A 400 -21.54 17.97 -19.01
N TYR A 401 -20.29 18.01 -18.55
CA TYR A 401 -19.11 17.82 -19.39
C TYR A 401 -19.11 16.42 -20.03
N LEU A 402 -19.41 15.37 -19.27
CA LEU A 402 -19.45 14.00 -19.81
C LEU A 402 -20.52 13.84 -20.89
N GLU A 403 -21.74 14.34 -20.64
CA GLU A 403 -22.84 14.30 -21.61
C GLU A 403 -22.50 15.07 -22.89
N LYS A 404 -22.06 16.33 -22.77
CA LYS A 404 -21.76 17.19 -23.93
C LYS A 404 -20.66 16.62 -24.84
N ASN A 405 -19.76 15.82 -24.27
CA ASN A 405 -18.65 15.22 -25.01
C ASN A 405 -18.91 13.76 -25.43
N ASN A 406 -20.12 13.24 -25.21
CA ASN A 406 -20.53 11.87 -25.54
C ASN A 406 -19.71 10.79 -24.80
N TYR A 407 -19.26 11.07 -23.57
CA TYR A 407 -18.62 10.07 -22.72
C TYR A 407 -19.68 9.22 -22.01
N ASN A 408 -20.57 8.58 -22.77
CA ASN A 408 -21.78 7.92 -22.25
C ASN A 408 -21.47 6.86 -21.19
N GLU A 409 -20.43 6.04 -21.39
CA GLU A 409 -20.06 5.00 -20.41
C GLU A 409 -19.58 5.59 -19.09
N LEU A 410 -18.86 6.72 -19.13
CA LEU A 410 -18.39 7.41 -17.93
C LEU A 410 -19.53 8.15 -17.25
N TYR A 411 -20.44 8.73 -18.04
CA TYR A 411 -21.64 9.35 -17.52
C TYR A 411 -22.51 8.33 -16.80
N ASP A 412 -22.64 7.11 -17.33
CA ASP A 412 -23.38 6.03 -16.67
C ASP A 412 -22.77 5.60 -15.34
N ILE A 413 -21.44 5.73 -15.17
CA ILE A 413 -20.75 5.49 -13.88
C ILE A 413 -21.02 6.65 -12.91
N ALA A 414 -20.99 7.88 -13.41
CA ALA A 414 -21.02 9.10 -12.58
C ALA A 414 -22.42 9.59 -12.22
N LYS A 415 -23.42 9.33 -13.06
CA LYS A 415 -24.76 9.89 -12.89
C LYS A 415 -25.39 9.43 -11.58
N PHE A 416 -26.18 10.31 -10.99
CA PHE A 416 -27.01 9.96 -9.84
C PHE A 416 -28.04 8.91 -10.24
N ASP A 417 -28.29 7.95 -9.34
CA ASP A 417 -29.31 6.93 -9.55
C ASP A 417 -30.27 6.91 -8.36
N PHE A 418 -31.50 7.34 -8.67
CA PHE A 418 -32.56 7.49 -7.69
C PHE A 418 -33.55 6.31 -7.69
N SER A 419 -33.24 5.19 -8.35
CA SER A 419 -34.17 4.06 -8.49
C SER A 419 -34.61 3.46 -7.15
N GLY A 420 -33.83 3.67 -6.09
CA GLY A 420 -34.13 3.22 -4.72
C GLY A 420 -35.02 4.16 -3.90
N TYR A 421 -35.36 5.34 -4.42
CA TYR A 421 -36.17 6.34 -3.70
C TYR A 421 -37.66 6.22 -4.04
N ASP A 422 -38.52 6.53 -3.07
CA ASP A 422 -39.94 6.77 -3.35
C ASP A 422 -40.15 8.08 -4.14
N GLU A 423 -41.38 8.33 -4.58
CA GLU A 423 -41.70 9.48 -5.44
C GLU A 423 -41.36 10.84 -4.80
N VAL A 424 -41.62 10.99 -3.49
CA VAL A 424 -41.38 12.25 -2.76
C VAL A 424 -39.88 12.48 -2.60
N ASN A 425 -39.15 11.46 -2.18
CA ASN A 425 -37.71 11.56 -1.98
C ASN A 425 -36.96 11.67 -3.32
N THR A 426 -37.47 11.07 -4.39
CA THR A 426 -36.92 11.25 -5.75
C THR A 426 -37.03 12.71 -6.20
N ALA A 427 -38.16 13.37 -5.93
CA ALA A 427 -38.35 14.77 -6.30
C ALA A 427 -37.39 15.69 -5.54
N PHE A 428 -37.18 15.43 -4.24
CA PHE A 428 -36.19 16.13 -3.44
C PHE A 428 -34.77 15.88 -3.98
N ALA A 429 -34.35 14.63 -4.14
CA ALA A 429 -33.01 14.27 -4.60
C ALA A 429 -32.68 14.89 -5.97
N LYS A 430 -33.63 14.89 -6.90
CA LYS A 430 -33.47 15.58 -8.18
C LYS A 430 -33.26 17.08 -8.02
N THR A 431 -34.06 17.74 -7.18
CA THR A 431 -33.93 19.18 -6.92
C THR A 431 -32.62 19.52 -6.20
N TYR A 432 -32.14 18.61 -5.35
CA TYR A 432 -30.91 18.77 -4.59
C TYR A 432 -29.67 18.67 -5.50
N HIS A 433 -29.62 17.65 -6.36
CA HIS A 433 -28.44 17.38 -7.19
C HIS A 433 -28.42 18.10 -8.54
N TYR A 434 -29.57 18.23 -9.19
CA TYR A 434 -29.70 18.84 -10.51
C TYR A 434 -30.29 20.24 -10.37
N ASN A 435 -29.47 21.26 -10.59
CA ASN A 435 -29.96 22.63 -10.62
C ASN A 435 -30.59 22.93 -11.99
N ASP A 436 -31.85 23.39 -12.01
CA ASP A 436 -32.52 23.88 -13.21
C ASP A 436 -32.78 25.39 -13.07
N ASP A 437 -31.95 26.19 -13.75
CA ASP A 437 -32.05 27.66 -13.77
C ASP A 437 -33.43 28.19 -14.21
N LYS A 438 -34.28 27.33 -14.79
CA LYS A 438 -35.64 27.68 -15.23
C LYS A 438 -36.69 27.55 -14.14
N VAL A 439 -36.37 26.96 -12.98
CA VAL A 439 -37.34 26.71 -11.90
C VAL A 439 -36.96 27.52 -10.65
N LYS A 440 -37.90 28.32 -10.14
CA LYS A 440 -37.74 29.10 -8.88
C LYS A 440 -37.83 28.19 -7.64
N VAL A 441 -36.94 27.22 -7.49
CA VAL A 441 -36.85 26.33 -6.32
C VAL A 441 -35.68 26.74 -5.42
N MET A 442 -35.58 26.12 -4.24
CA MET A 442 -34.41 26.25 -3.36
C MET A 442 -33.16 25.79 -4.12
N ASN A 443 -32.11 26.61 -4.12
CA ASN A 443 -30.86 26.34 -4.83
C ASN A 443 -29.89 25.59 -3.92
N TYR A 444 -29.51 24.37 -4.31
CA TYR A 444 -28.60 23.49 -3.57
C TYR A 444 -27.19 23.41 -4.18
N SER A 445 -26.83 24.38 -5.03
CA SER A 445 -25.52 24.42 -5.72
C SER A 445 -24.32 24.37 -4.78
N ASP A 446 -24.39 25.09 -3.66
CA ASP A 446 -23.30 25.18 -2.67
C ASP A 446 -23.46 24.16 -1.53
N TYR A 447 -24.28 23.11 -1.71
CA TYR A 447 -24.41 22.00 -0.76
C TYR A 447 -23.53 20.83 -1.21
N PRO A 448 -23.10 19.95 -0.28
CA PRO A 448 -22.23 18.84 -0.63
C PRO A 448 -22.92 17.86 -1.59
N THR A 449 -22.16 17.38 -2.57
CA THR A 449 -22.56 16.25 -3.39
C THR A 449 -22.56 14.99 -2.53
N MET A 450 -23.65 14.23 -2.59
CA MET A 450 -23.86 12.97 -1.88
C MET A 450 -24.49 11.93 -2.82
N ASP A 451 -24.72 10.72 -2.32
CA ASP A 451 -25.44 9.66 -3.04
C ASP A 451 -24.82 9.29 -4.41
N ILE A 452 -23.49 9.37 -4.46
CA ILE A 452 -22.67 8.89 -5.57
C ILE A 452 -21.92 7.63 -5.18
N THR A 453 -21.41 6.90 -6.17
CA THR A 453 -20.56 5.73 -5.93
C THR A 453 -19.11 6.14 -5.68
N PHE A 454 -18.35 5.23 -5.06
CA PHE A 454 -16.91 5.37 -4.91
C PHE A 454 -16.20 5.54 -6.26
N GLU A 455 -16.64 4.79 -7.28
CA GLU A 455 -16.13 4.87 -8.64
C GLU A 455 -16.39 6.24 -9.27
N ALA A 456 -17.56 6.83 -9.03
CA ALA A 456 -17.90 8.16 -9.52
C ALA A 456 -17.02 9.25 -8.90
N ALA A 457 -16.76 9.18 -7.58
CA ALA A 457 -15.85 10.10 -6.89
C ALA A 457 -14.41 10.00 -7.41
N LYS A 458 -13.93 8.77 -7.67
CA LYS A 458 -12.61 8.56 -8.30
C LYS A 458 -12.55 9.09 -9.72
N LEU A 459 -13.59 8.83 -10.52
CA LEU A 459 -13.67 9.31 -11.89
C LEU A 459 -13.66 10.85 -11.95
N TYR A 460 -14.34 11.53 -11.02
CA TYR A 460 -14.27 12.97 -10.86
C TYR A 460 -12.82 13.44 -10.60
N CYS A 461 -12.11 12.78 -9.68
CA CYS A 461 -10.71 13.09 -9.37
C CYS A 461 -9.77 12.88 -10.58
N GLU A 462 -9.96 11.80 -11.33
CA GLU A 462 -9.20 11.50 -12.55
C GLU A 462 -9.45 12.55 -13.64
N TRP A 463 -10.73 12.92 -13.83
CA TRP A 463 -11.12 13.99 -14.74
C TRP A 463 -10.49 15.32 -14.34
N LEU A 464 -10.61 15.73 -13.07
CA LEU A 464 -10.07 17.00 -12.59
C LEU A 464 -8.54 17.05 -12.74
N THR A 465 -7.84 15.92 -12.52
CA THR A 465 -6.41 15.77 -12.76
C THR A 465 -6.04 16.03 -14.22
N ALA A 466 -6.74 15.39 -15.15
CA ALA A 466 -6.51 15.60 -16.57
C ALA A 466 -6.79 17.04 -17.00
N GLN A 467 -7.88 17.63 -16.49
CA GLN A 467 -8.24 19.01 -16.83
C GLN A 467 -7.21 20.01 -16.30
N TYR A 468 -6.83 19.92 -15.01
CA TYR A 468 -5.88 20.85 -14.39
C TYR A 468 -4.50 20.79 -15.05
N ASN A 469 -3.96 19.58 -15.25
CA ASN A 469 -2.63 19.38 -15.86
C ASN A 469 -2.59 19.74 -17.35
N ALA A 470 -3.72 20.09 -17.95
CA ALA A 470 -3.79 20.61 -19.31
C ALA A 470 -3.91 22.15 -19.37
N GLN A 471 -4.11 22.84 -18.24
CA GLN A 471 -4.30 24.30 -18.22
C GLN A 471 -2.97 25.07 -18.27
N GLU A 472 -2.98 26.20 -18.95
CA GLU A 472 -1.92 27.21 -18.85
C GLU A 472 -2.13 28.08 -17.58
N ASN A 473 -1.06 28.67 -17.03
CA ASN A 473 -1.11 29.54 -15.84
C ASN A 473 -1.56 28.89 -14.51
N ARG A 474 -1.48 27.57 -14.40
CA ARG A 474 -1.66 26.82 -13.15
C ARG A 474 -0.52 27.08 -12.16
N LYS A 475 -0.80 27.00 -10.85
CA LYS A 475 0.20 27.18 -9.80
C LYS A 475 1.27 26.09 -9.77
N TYR A 476 0.91 24.85 -10.09
CA TYR A 476 1.82 23.69 -10.04
C TYR A 476 1.97 23.04 -11.42
N GLN A 477 3.18 22.62 -11.77
CA GLN A 477 3.46 21.98 -13.07
C GLN A 477 2.70 20.68 -13.27
N LYS A 478 2.62 19.82 -12.24
CA LYS A 478 1.93 18.53 -12.30
C LYS A 478 1.33 18.16 -10.96
N VAL A 479 0.05 17.82 -10.95
CA VAL A 479 -0.66 17.37 -9.75
C VAL A 479 -1.46 16.10 -9.99
N LYS A 480 -1.92 15.48 -8.90
CA LYS A 480 -2.89 14.38 -8.91
C LYS A 480 -3.98 14.66 -7.90
N PHE A 481 -5.21 14.80 -8.37
CA PHE A 481 -6.39 14.82 -7.50
C PHE A 481 -6.82 13.39 -7.19
N ARG A 482 -7.21 13.13 -5.94
CA ARG A 482 -7.61 11.80 -5.46
C ARG A 482 -8.40 11.90 -4.16
N LEU A 483 -9.01 10.78 -3.79
CA LEU A 483 -9.50 10.58 -2.43
C LEU A 483 -8.31 10.45 -1.46
N PRO A 484 -8.44 10.94 -0.21
CA PRO A 484 -7.41 10.79 0.80
C PRO A 484 -7.31 9.35 1.32
N SER A 485 -6.14 8.94 1.79
CA SER A 485 -6.03 7.80 2.69
C SER A 485 -6.65 8.13 4.06
N GLN A 486 -6.97 7.11 4.84
CA GLN A 486 -7.45 7.29 6.22
C GLN A 486 -6.51 8.18 7.05
N LYS A 487 -5.19 7.97 6.95
CA LYS A 487 -4.20 8.78 7.71
C LYS A 487 -4.18 10.24 7.27
N GLU A 488 -4.20 10.49 5.96
CA GLU A 488 -4.21 11.86 5.44
C GLU A 488 -5.46 12.60 5.88
N TRP A 489 -6.63 11.96 5.80
CA TRP A 489 -7.88 12.54 6.25
C TRP A 489 -7.86 12.81 7.76
N THR A 490 -7.45 11.83 8.58
CA THR A 490 -7.38 12.00 10.04
C THR A 490 -6.46 13.15 10.45
N MET A 491 -5.31 13.31 9.80
CA MET A 491 -4.39 14.41 10.11
C MET A 491 -4.89 15.76 9.59
N ALA A 492 -5.56 15.79 8.43
CA ALA A 492 -6.25 16.97 7.93
C ALA A 492 -7.38 17.39 8.87
N ALA A 493 -8.16 16.42 9.38
CA ALA A 493 -9.23 16.63 10.34
C ALA A 493 -8.71 17.15 11.67
N LEU A 494 -7.61 16.58 12.21
CA LEU A 494 -6.95 17.08 13.42
C LEU A 494 -6.70 18.59 13.37
N GLY A 495 -6.40 19.14 12.18
CA GLY A 495 -6.28 20.58 11.97
C GLY A 495 -4.98 21.18 12.51
N TYR A 496 -4.00 20.36 12.92
CA TYR A 496 -2.72 20.86 13.44
C TYR A 496 -1.67 21.02 12.33
N VAL A 497 -1.45 22.25 11.87
CA VAL A 497 -0.54 22.56 10.73
C VAL A 497 0.87 21.98 10.88
N ASN A 498 1.39 21.85 12.12
CA ASN A 498 2.78 21.45 12.39
C ASN A 498 2.90 20.01 12.90
N PHE A 499 1.99 19.11 12.53
CA PHE A 499 2.01 17.72 12.99
C PHE A 499 3.28 16.99 12.54
N GLN A 500 3.83 16.13 13.40
CA GLN A 500 5.15 15.53 13.23
C GLN A 500 5.08 14.20 12.47
N SER A 501 4.04 13.40 12.68
CA SER A 501 3.87 12.04 12.15
C SER A 501 2.52 11.86 11.46
N TRP A 502 2.47 11.05 10.40
CA TRP A 502 1.21 10.61 9.80
C TRP A 502 0.44 9.60 10.67
N ASN A 503 1.04 9.13 11.77
CA ASN A 503 0.36 8.32 12.76
C ASN A 503 -0.22 9.22 13.85
N PHE A 504 -1.56 9.22 14.00
CA PHE A 504 -2.31 10.15 14.84
C PHE A 504 -1.77 10.26 16.28
N GLU A 505 -1.56 9.12 16.95
CA GLU A 505 -1.17 9.05 18.36
C GLU A 505 0.26 9.55 18.64
N ASP A 506 1.12 9.57 17.63
CA ASP A 506 2.52 9.99 17.77
C ASP A 506 2.70 11.50 17.84
N ASN A 507 1.64 12.26 17.52
CA ASN A 507 1.72 13.70 17.37
C ASN A 507 1.58 14.44 18.70
N ILE A 508 2.26 15.59 18.75
CA ILE A 508 2.19 16.57 19.83
C ILE A 508 1.53 17.83 19.26
N VAL A 509 0.44 18.25 19.90
CA VAL A 509 -0.31 19.46 19.53
C VAL A 509 -0.14 20.55 20.57
N ARG A 510 -0.33 21.80 20.15
CA ARG A 510 -0.28 22.96 21.03
C ARG A 510 -1.68 23.51 21.29
N ALA A 511 -2.05 23.58 22.56
CA ALA A 511 -3.35 24.09 23.00
C ALA A 511 -3.21 24.82 24.35
N ARG A 512 -4.23 25.59 24.74
CA ARG A 512 -4.24 26.24 26.06
C ARG A 512 -4.61 25.24 27.15
N PRO A 513 -3.90 25.24 28.30
CA PRO A 513 -4.29 24.43 29.45
C PRO A 513 -5.63 24.89 30.05
N TYR A 514 -6.22 24.01 30.85
CA TYR A 514 -7.41 24.32 31.63
C TYR A 514 -7.08 25.30 32.77
N GLY A 515 -7.90 26.34 32.93
CA GLY A 515 -7.79 27.27 34.04
C GLY A 515 -9.00 28.20 34.16
N ASN A 516 -9.28 28.67 35.38
CA ASN A 516 -10.35 29.65 35.66
C ASN A 516 -10.12 31.00 34.93
N GLU A 517 -8.89 31.28 34.53
CA GLU A 517 -8.50 32.41 33.68
C GLU A 517 -7.99 31.85 32.35
N LYS A 518 -8.57 32.25 31.20
CA LYS A 518 -8.13 31.82 29.85
C LYS A 518 -6.64 32.14 29.68
N PRO A 519 -5.71 31.17 29.84
CA PRO A 519 -4.30 31.49 29.91
C PRO A 519 -3.81 31.99 28.56
N ARG A 520 -2.89 32.97 28.55
CA ARG A 520 -2.32 33.53 27.32
C ARG A 520 -1.16 32.72 26.74
N TYR A 521 -0.81 31.60 27.36
CA TYR A 521 0.27 30.71 26.91
C TYR A 521 -0.30 29.38 26.40
N PHE A 522 0.54 28.63 25.68
CA PHE A 522 0.23 27.31 25.12
C PHE A 522 1.12 26.26 25.76
N GLU A 523 0.57 25.06 25.93
CA GLU A 523 1.30 23.86 26.33
C GLU A 523 1.28 22.83 25.20
N GLU A 524 2.14 21.83 25.32
CA GLU A 524 2.25 20.71 24.39
C GLU A 524 1.57 19.47 24.96
N TYR A 525 0.74 18.83 24.14
CA TYR A 525 -0.02 17.64 24.51
C TYR A 525 0.24 16.54 23.47
N ARG A 526 0.82 15.41 23.91
CA ARG A 526 0.96 14.22 23.07
C ARG A 526 -0.41 13.54 22.97
N ILE A 527 -0.88 13.31 21.75
CA ILE A 527 -2.22 12.76 21.49
C ILE A 527 -2.38 11.37 22.13
N GLY A 528 -1.40 10.48 21.95
CA GLY A 528 -1.44 9.11 22.49
C GLY A 528 -1.45 8.99 24.01
N ASP A 529 -1.28 10.09 24.76
CA ASP A 529 -1.35 10.09 26.23
C ASP A 529 -2.80 10.23 26.75
N TYR A 530 -3.79 10.40 25.86
CA TYR A 530 -5.19 10.65 26.21
C TYR A 530 -6.13 9.59 25.63
N ASP A 531 -7.18 9.25 26.38
CA ASP A 531 -8.20 8.27 25.96
C ASP A 531 -8.90 8.64 24.64
N SER A 532 -9.07 9.94 24.38
CA SER A 532 -9.65 10.44 23.13
C SER A 532 -9.34 11.90 22.84
N VAL A 533 -9.24 12.19 21.54
CA VAL A 533 -9.26 13.52 20.91
C VAL A 533 -10.26 13.43 19.75
N SER A 534 -11.51 13.79 20.00
CA SER A 534 -12.62 13.53 19.08
C SER A 534 -12.85 14.62 18.05
N TYR A 535 -12.59 15.89 18.38
CA TYR A 535 -12.96 17.04 17.54
C TYR A 535 -11.80 18.04 17.38
N PRO A 536 -11.78 18.81 16.29
CA PRO A 536 -10.60 19.60 15.92
C PRO A 536 -10.49 20.97 16.61
N TRP A 537 -11.53 21.42 17.30
CA TRP A 537 -11.58 22.77 17.90
C TRP A 537 -10.99 22.82 19.33
N TYR A 538 -9.87 22.15 19.55
CA TYR A 538 -9.27 21.99 20.89
C TYR A 538 -8.32 23.12 21.31
N HIS A 539 -7.89 23.97 20.38
CA HIS A 539 -6.80 24.93 20.60
C HIS A 539 -7.04 25.91 21.76
N SER A 540 -8.30 26.31 21.99
CA SER A 540 -8.68 27.31 22.99
C SER A 540 -8.69 26.81 24.43
N ASP A 541 -8.91 25.52 24.63
CA ASP A 541 -8.92 24.82 25.93
C ASP A 541 -8.84 23.31 25.68
N TRP A 542 -7.67 22.74 25.93
CA TRP A 542 -7.40 21.33 25.65
C TRP A 542 -8.36 20.39 26.39
N PHE A 543 -8.65 20.68 27.66
CA PHE A 543 -9.38 19.74 28.50
C PHE A 543 -10.88 19.81 28.25
N LYS A 544 -11.40 21.01 27.97
CA LYS A 544 -12.82 21.26 27.70
C LYS A 544 -13.22 20.96 26.26
N SER A 545 -12.37 21.28 25.28
CA SER A 545 -12.80 21.33 23.88
C SER A 545 -12.43 20.11 23.04
N ARG A 546 -11.36 19.35 23.38
CA ARG A 546 -10.90 18.22 22.52
C ARG A 546 -11.94 17.13 22.27
N ASN A 547 -12.91 17.01 23.18
CA ASN A 547 -14.01 16.05 23.12
C ASN A 547 -15.39 16.72 23.18
N SER A 548 -15.47 18.03 22.87
CA SER A 548 -16.74 18.77 22.81
C SER A 548 -17.07 19.18 21.39
N ILE A 549 -18.22 18.71 20.88
CA ILE A 549 -18.81 19.16 19.61
C ILE A 549 -19.65 20.44 19.76
N VAL A 550 -19.83 20.93 20.98
CA VAL A 550 -20.57 22.16 21.28
C VAL A 550 -19.65 23.25 21.83
N ASN A 551 -19.99 24.50 21.55
CA ASN A 551 -19.31 25.66 22.11
C ASN A 551 -19.77 25.99 23.55
N GLU A 552 -19.26 27.09 24.13
CA GLU A 552 -19.58 27.50 25.50
C GLU A 552 -21.07 27.87 25.72
N ASN A 553 -21.81 28.11 24.63
CA ASN A 553 -23.26 28.38 24.64
C ASN A 553 -24.09 27.13 24.33
N GLY A 554 -23.46 25.96 24.26
CA GLY A 554 -24.10 24.70 23.88
C GLY A 554 -24.49 24.62 22.40
N CYS A 555 -24.07 25.55 21.53
CA CYS A 555 -24.39 25.41 20.11
C CYS A 555 -23.43 24.42 19.45
N TYR A 556 -23.95 23.49 18.66
CA TYR A 556 -23.15 22.53 17.89
C TYR A 556 -22.23 23.25 16.91
N LEU A 557 -21.04 22.69 16.75
CA LEU A 557 -19.96 23.19 15.90
C LEU A 557 -19.88 22.48 14.55
N ALA A 558 -20.73 21.48 14.32
CA ALA A 558 -20.85 20.71 13.09
C ALA A 558 -22.32 20.33 12.85
N ASN A 559 -22.65 20.02 11.59
CA ASN A 559 -23.95 19.48 11.20
C ASN A 559 -24.00 17.97 11.48
N VAL A 560 -24.69 17.57 12.55
CA VAL A 560 -24.75 16.20 13.06
C VAL A 560 -26.12 15.88 13.64
N LYS A 561 -26.41 14.60 13.85
CA LYS A 561 -27.68 14.19 14.44
C LYS A 561 -27.76 14.57 15.93
N THR A 562 -28.54 15.60 16.23
CA THR A 562 -28.76 16.07 17.61
C THR A 562 -29.98 15.38 18.26
N PRO A 563 -30.05 15.30 19.60
CA PRO A 563 -31.25 14.85 20.32
C PRO A 563 -32.46 15.72 20.00
N GLU A 564 -33.64 15.08 19.90
CA GLU A 564 -34.90 15.79 19.62
C GLU A 564 -35.20 16.83 20.71
N GLY A 565 -35.56 18.04 20.28
CA GLY A 565 -35.86 19.16 21.18
C GLY A 565 -34.64 19.82 21.83
N TYR A 566 -33.41 19.44 21.46
CA TYR A 566 -32.21 20.14 21.89
C TYR A 566 -32.23 21.59 21.39
N LYS A 567 -31.88 22.53 22.27
CA LYS A 567 -31.71 23.93 21.92
C LYS A 567 -30.48 24.52 22.59
N CYS A 568 -29.68 25.26 21.83
CA CYS A 568 -28.60 26.04 22.44
C CYS A 568 -29.11 27.37 23.02
N THR A 569 -28.24 28.13 23.71
CA THR A 569 -28.62 29.36 24.44
C THR A 569 -29.30 30.44 23.57
N ASN A 570 -29.15 30.36 22.23
CA ASN A 570 -29.76 31.28 21.27
C ASN A 570 -31.08 30.76 20.65
N GLU A 571 -31.74 29.76 21.25
CA GLU A 571 -32.98 29.14 20.75
C GLU A 571 -32.85 28.48 19.36
N ILE A 572 -31.62 28.20 18.92
CA ILE A 572 -31.34 27.40 17.72
C ILE A 572 -31.64 25.94 18.06
N GLU A 573 -32.56 25.34 17.31
CA GLU A 573 -32.91 23.93 17.43
C GLU A 573 -31.82 23.04 16.83
N GLY A 574 -31.40 22.02 17.58
CA GLY A 574 -30.33 21.10 17.19
C GLY A 574 -29.02 21.82 16.89
N ASP A 575 -28.52 21.64 15.66
CA ASP A 575 -27.33 22.29 15.10
C ASP A 575 -27.64 23.43 14.13
N GLY A 576 -28.92 23.75 13.93
CA GLY A 576 -29.41 24.76 12.99
C GLY A 576 -29.89 24.22 11.63
N PHE A 577 -29.67 22.93 11.31
CA PHE A 577 -30.08 22.32 10.05
C PHE A 577 -30.77 20.97 10.30
N ARG A 578 -31.83 20.69 9.51
CA ARG A 578 -32.55 19.41 9.59
C ARG A 578 -31.91 18.32 8.72
N LEU A 579 -31.15 18.73 7.71
CA LEU A 579 -30.45 17.91 6.73
C LEU A 579 -29.06 18.55 6.52
N MET A 580 -28.44 18.32 5.37
CA MET A 580 -27.21 19.00 4.96
C MET A 580 -27.35 20.54 5.03
N SER A 581 -26.21 21.21 5.25
CA SER A 581 -26.03 22.65 5.15
C SER A 581 -25.23 22.99 3.89
N PRO A 582 -25.23 24.25 3.42
CA PRO A 582 -24.23 24.69 2.47
C PRO A 582 -22.82 24.41 3.01
N VAL A 583 -21.88 24.09 2.14
CA VAL A 583 -20.47 23.93 2.53
C VAL A 583 -19.93 25.24 3.08
N GLY A 584 -19.03 25.18 4.05
CA GLY A 584 -18.45 26.33 4.74
C GLY A 584 -19.37 26.98 5.76
N THR A 585 -20.50 26.36 6.13
CA THR A 585 -21.45 26.94 7.09
C THR A 585 -20.89 26.96 8.52
N TYR A 586 -20.17 25.92 8.91
CA TYR A 586 -19.61 25.79 10.26
C TYR A 586 -18.19 26.33 10.33
N PHE A 587 -17.59 26.36 11.54
CA PHE A 587 -16.23 26.87 11.69
C PHE A 587 -15.20 25.89 11.13
N SER A 588 -14.23 26.42 10.39
CA SER A 588 -13.09 25.63 9.97
C SER A 588 -12.28 25.12 11.17
N ASN A 589 -11.49 24.07 10.95
CA ASN A 589 -10.38 23.76 11.86
C ASN A 589 -9.21 24.75 11.66
N ASP A 590 -8.14 24.58 12.44
CA ASP A 590 -6.97 25.48 12.43
C ASP A 590 -6.15 25.42 11.12
N MET A 591 -6.39 24.43 10.24
CA MET A 591 -5.83 24.42 8.88
C MET A 591 -6.65 25.27 7.89
N GLY A 592 -7.91 25.57 8.20
CA GLY A 592 -8.85 26.21 7.27
C GLY A 592 -9.74 25.24 6.50
N LEU A 593 -9.87 23.99 6.98
CA LEU A 593 -10.82 23.02 6.40
C LEU A 593 -12.16 23.11 7.13
N TYR A 594 -13.23 23.25 6.37
CA TYR A 594 -14.61 23.37 6.85
C TYR A 594 -15.33 22.04 6.78
N ASP A 595 -16.33 21.82 7.64
CA ASP A 595 -17.22 20.66 7.61
C ASP A 595 -16.51 19.28 7.65
N VAL A 596 -15.26 19.24 8.13
CA VAL A 596 -14.50 17.98 8.25
C VAL A 596 -15.15 17.03 9.26
N ILE A 597 -15.96 17.57 10.17
CA ILE A 597 -16.85 16.81 11.03
C ILE A 597 -18.29 17.17 10.67
N GLY A 598 -19.13 16.16 10.43
CA GLY A 598 -20.54 16.34 10.10
C GLY A 598 -20.80 16.66 8.62
N ASN A 599 -21.96 17.28 8.36
CA ASN A 599 -22.53 17.55 7.04
C ASN A 599 -22.69 16.27 6.20
N VAL A 600 -21.68 15.83 5.43
CA VAL A 600 -21.65 14.47 4.89
C VAL A 600 -20.35 13.74 5.24
N ALA A 601 -20.44 12.43 5.47
CA ALA A 601 -19.25 11.63 5.70
C ALA A 601 -18.43 11.59 4.41
N GLU A 602 -17.11 11.75 4.51
CA GLU A 602 -16.24 11.92 3.35
C GLU A 602 -15.58 10.61 2.96
N MET A 603 -15.78 10.16 1.71
CA MET A 603 -15.11 8.95 1.20
C MET A 603 -13.59 9.07 1.29
N ILE A 604 -12.96 8.02 1.83
CA ILE A 604 -11.50 7.81 1.77
C ILE A 604 -11.19 6.81 0.66
N ASN A 605 -9.91 6.64 0.28
CA ASN A 605 -9.44 5.74 -0.78
C ASN A 605 -9.52 4.24 -0.41
N GLU A 606 -10.62 3.86 0.26
CA GLU A 606 -11.00 2.51 0.64
C GLU A 606 -12.51 2.36 0.38
N PRO A 607 -12.93 1.57 -0.63
CA PRO A 607 -14.34 1.40 -0.97
C PRO A 607 -15.21 1.02 0.25
N GLY A 608 -16.39 1.62 0.35
CA GLY A 608 -17.33 1.37 1.45
C GLY A 608 -16.94 1.99 2.80
N LYS A 609 -15.93 2.86 2.83
CA LYS A 609 -15.53 3.63 4.01
C LYS A 609 -15.50 5.13 3.75
N ALA A 610 -16.08 5.86 4.68
CA ALA A 610 -16.06 7.32 4.77
C ALA A 610 -15.71 7.74 6.20
N MET A 611 -15.36 9.00 6.44
CA MET A 611 -14.99 9.49 7.77
C MET A 611 -15.65 10.85 8.09
N GLY A 612 -15.69 11.19 9.38
CA GLY A 612 -16.16 12.50 9.86
C GLY A 612 -17.64 12.59 10.25
N GLY A 613 -18.45 11.58 9.93
CA GLY A 613 -19.88 11.59 10.23
C GLY A 613 -20.69 12.51 9.33
N SER A 614 -21.98 12.68 9.61
CA SER A 614 -22.91 13.41 8.74
C SER A 614 -24.05 14.02 9.54
N TRP A 615 -24.92 14.80 8.88
CA TRP A 615 -26.18 15.32 9.42
C TRP A 615 -27.08 14.24 10.07
N ASN A 616 -26.92 12.95 9.71
CA ASN A 616 -27.69 11.84 10.28
C ASN A 616 -26.86 10.83 11.10
N HIS A 617 -25.61 11.16 11.43
CA HIS A 617 -24.80 10.38 12.36
C HIS A 617 -24.74 11.08 13.73
N LEU A 618 -24.70 10.31 14.81
CA LEU A 618 -24.55 10.84 16.16
C LEU A 618 -23.16 11.48 16.34
N PRO A 619 -22.97 12.40 17.31
CA PRO A 619 -21.66 12.99 17.59
C PRO A 619 -20.55 11.96 17.81
N GLU A 620 -20.82 10.88 18.55
CA GLU A 620 -19.88 9.78 18.79
C GLU A 620 -19.51 8.99 17.52
N GLU A 621 -20.37 9.04 16.49
CA GLU A 621 -20.14 8.46 15.16
C GLU A 621 -19.45 9.46 14.21
N SER A 622 -19.25 10.70 14.65
CA SER A 622 -18.78 11.86 13.87
C SER A 622 -17.53 12.46 14.49
N THR A 623 -16.42 11.72 14.52
CA THR A 623 -15.16 12.18 15.12
C THR A 623 -14.01 12.16 14.10
N ILE A 624 -12.87 12.77 14.46
CA ILE A 624 -11.60 12.76 13.68
C ILE A 624 -11.15 11.33 13.31
N THR A 625 -11.60 10.32 14.06
CA THR A 625 -11.18 8.91 13.90
C THR A 625 -12.34 7.97 13.55
N SER A 626 -13.57 8.47 13.45
CA SER A 626 -14.74 7.63 13.19
C SER A 626 -14.78 7.20 11.72
N ILE A 627 -14.91 5.89 11.50
CA ILE A 627 -15.13 5.30 10.18
C ILE A 627 -16.63 5.02 10.03
N ASN A 628 -17.25 5.66 9.04
CA ASN A 628 -18.63 5.42 8.63
C ASN A 628 -18.62 4.43 7.45
N HIS A 629 -19.33 3.31 7.60
CA HIS A 629 -19.46 2.31 6.54
C HIS A 629 -20.67 2.59 5.67
N TYR A 630 -20.52 2.42 4.36
CA TYR A 630 -21.60 2.47 3.38
C TYR A 630 -21.45 1.34 2.37
N ASP A 631 -22.53 1.01 1.67
CA ASP A 631 -22.54 -0.10 0.70
C ASP A 631 -22.10 0.39 -0.69
N VAL A 632 -23.05 0.79 -1.54
CA VAL A 632 -22.76 1.29 -2.89
C VAL A 632 -22.73 2.82 -2.94
N ARG A 633 -23.73 3.46 -2.31
CA ARG A 633 -23.90 4.92 -2.18
C ARG A 633 -24.78 5.22 -0.98
N SER A 634 -24.78 6.46 -0.50
CA SER A 634 -25.62 6.89 0.62
C SER A 634 -25.92 8.39 0.58
N GLY A 635 -27.14 8.77 0.96
CA GLY A 635 -27.54 10.17 1.19
C GLY A 635 -26.90 10.84 2.43
N THR A 636 -25.95 10.16 3.06
CA THR A 636 -25.14 10.69 4.18
C THR A 636 -23.64 10.74 3.84
N VAL A 637 -23.26 10.34 2.63
CA VAL A 637 -21.87 10.17 2.22
C VAL A 637 -21.60 10.99 0.96
N GLY A 638 -20.62 11.88 1.04
CA GLY A 638 -20.03 12.61 -0.07
C GLY A 638 -18.51 12.44 -0.05
N PHE A 639 -17.76 13.44 -0.51
CA PHE A 639 -16.29 13.38 -0.46
C PHE A 639 -15.64 14.75 -0.58
N ARG A 640 -14.39 14.81 -0.14
CA ARG A 640 -13.46 15.92 -0.34
C ARG A 640 -12.33 15.51 -1.24
N VAL A 641 -11.94 16.40 -2.13
CA VAL A 641 -10.83 16.16 -3.06
C VAL A 641 -9.51 16.52 -2.38
N PHE A 642 -8.57 15.59 -2.38
CA PHE A 642 -7.17 15.86 -2.02
C PHE A 642 -6.34 16.02 -3.29
N MET A 643 -5.31 16.85 -3.22
CA MET A 643 -4.39 17.14 -4.30
C MET A 643 -2.96 16.83 -3.85
N GLU A 644 -2.27 16.00 -4.62
CA GLU A 644 -0.87 15.69 -4.45
C GLU A 644 -0.07 16.41 -5.54
N VAL A 645 0.84 17.30 -5.14
CA VAL A 645 1.75 17.98 -6.06
C VAL A 645 2.89 17.02 -6.40
N ILE A 646 3.03 16.72 -7.70
CA ILE A 646 4.07 15.84 -8.23
C ILE A 646 5.27 16.69 -8.68
N GLU A 647 4.99 17.85 -9.27
CA GLU A 647 5.99 18.80 -9.75
C GLU A 647 5.50 20.22 -9.50
N GLU A 648 6.32 21.04 -8.83
CA GLU A 648 6.02 22.44 -8.49
C GLU A 648 6.11 23.37 -9.70
#